data_AF-A0A386HR89-F1
#
_entry.id   AF-A0A386HR89-F1
#
_cell.length_a   1.000
_cell.length_b   1.000
_cell.length_c   1.000
_cell.angle_alpha   90.00
_cell.angle_beta   90.00
_cell.angle_gamma   90.00
#
_symmetry.space_group_name_H-M   'P 1'
#
loop_
_entity.id
_entity.type
_entity.pdbx_description
1 polymer ?
#
loop_
_entity_poly.entity_id
_entity_poly.type
_entity_poly.pdbx_seq_one_letter_code
_entity_poly.pdbx_strand_id
1 'polypeptide(L)'
;MIERIKRIIFIVLFSLPFIGKGQTTNPRQTLLFDKDWSFIQSDVKGADKVGFDDSKWTVLNLPHDWSILGQPNKDNPTGSGGGYMPAGIGWYRKHFELNKADVHKRVFIYFDGVMANSDVWINGFHLGKRPYGYISFEYELTGHLKFGKGATNLLSVRADNSVQPASRYYTGAGIYRHVHLIITNPVHIDNWGVFVTTSKVSSEKATVNVKTTVFNATNKKKNIVVQTSLVNPEGKEGEVFNSPSQSVEAGKSVTVEQNVPVSHPNLWDTHHPSLYKAITKIKTDKIVDEQVTPFGIRSIRFTADSGFILNGKKVMIKGVCMHHDGGAVGAAVPLGVWERRLQLLKNIGVNGIRTSHNPVAPEFLDLCDRMGFLVMDETFDTWEADKVHGKGGYQAFFKKWNLIDARDQVMRDRNHPSIVIYSVGNEIHDNLNDSAGFKKYRDLQNTCHEYDGTRPVTMALFRPASSKVYINGFANMMDVVGQNYRENELIAAHEAHPNWKVTGTENGMSREAWLALRDHPYIAGQFLWVGFDYLGEAIWPEVVNGQGLFDHTNNIKPIGLQRESWWSTKPVVHIVRKQENKGKSDLVANWTPKDPATYDDAKVQIYTNCDEVELFLNGKSLGIKPKNANDAPIDWDVKYEKGTIKAVGRNKGVQKATEELKTAGAPVKIILSADKSKIKDDWNDLSYVTAEVVDANGIRCPQANQTITFNAKGSGDIIATDNGNTANHEKYTSHDRKAFQGKAVALVKANAASGSIIIKAESPGLSGDSITISVQ
;
A
#
# COMPACT_ATOMS: atom_id res chain seq x y z
N MET A 1 -21.95 38.15 31.61
CA MET A 1 -20.67 38.18 32.35
C MET A 1 -19.61 37.61 31.41
N ILE A 2 -19.05 38.34 30.45
CA ILE A 2 -18.23 39.56 30.55
C ILE A 2 -17.26 39.47 31.72
N GLU A 3 -16.02 39.02 31.47
CA GLU A 3 -14.85 39.91 31.54
C GLU A 3 -13.65 39.34 30.76
N ARG A 4 -13.01 40.24 30.00
CA ARG A 4 -11.73 40.11 29.28
C ARG A 4 -10.61 40.53 30.22
N ILE A 5 -9.36 40.09 29.95
CA ILE A 5 -8.05 40.81 30.07
C ILE A 5 -6.96 39.72 30.12
N LYS A 6 -5.78 39.75 29.47
CA LYS A 6 -5.12 40.58 28.46
C LYS A 6 -3.98 39.69 27.89
N ARG A 7 -3.61 39.95 26.65
CA ARG A 7 -2.41 39.46 25.97
C ARG A 7 -1.14 39.90 26.71
N ILE A 8 -0.21 38.97 26.95
CA ILE A 8 1.24 39.23 26.91
C ILE A 8 1.87 38.00 26.23
N ILE A 9 2.28 38.16 24.97
CA ILE A 9 3.15 37.23 24.26
C ILE A 9 4.58 37.72 24.54
N PHE A 10 5.33 37.00 25.36
CA PHE A 10 6.77 37.19 25.46
C PHE A 10 7.43 36.40 24.32
N ILE A 11 7.90 37.13 23.31
CA ILE A 11 8.87 36.62 22.34
C ILE A 11 10.21 36.55 23.09
N VAL A 12 10.66 35.34 23.41
CA VAL A 12 12.05 35.11 23.80
C VAL A 12 12.75 34.50 22.59
N LEU A 13 13.39 35.38 21.81
CA LEU A 13 14.43 35.05 20.85
C LEU A 13 15.68 34.60 21.62
N PHE A 14 15.85 33.30 21.83
CA PHE A 14 17.17 32.75 22.14
C PHE A 14 17.90 32.48 20.82
N SER A 15 18.65 33.47 20.36
CA SER A 15 19.77 33.26 19.44
C SER A 15 20.91 32.60 20.22
N LEU A 16 20.90 31.27 20.28
CA LEU A 16 22.04 30.49 20.75
C LEU A 16 22.99 30.28 19.55
N PRO A 17 24.28 30.62 19.67
CA PRO A 17 25.26 30.27 18.64
C PRO A 17 25.35 28.75 18.53
N PHE A 18 25.08 28.23 17.34
CA PHE A 18 25.35 26.85 16.97
C PHE A 18 26.86 26.61 17.10
N ILE A 19 27.30 26.15 18.28
CA ILE A 19 28.59 25.51 18.43
C ILE A 19 28.48 24.18 17.69
N GLY A 20 29.15 24.11 16.55
CA GLY A 20 29.20 22.92 15.71
C GLY A 20 29.70 21.72 16.51
N LYS A 21 28.77 20.86 16.94
CA LYS A 21 29.08 19.44 17.12
C LYS A 21 29.44 18.95 15.72
N GLY A 22 30.70 18.61 15.49
CA GLY A 22 31.15 18.02 14.24
C GLY A 22 30.20 16.89 13.87
N GLN A 23 29.47 17.07 12.77
CA GLN A 23 28.67 16.01 12.17
C GLN A 23 29.67 14.93 11.78
N THR A 24 29.76 13.87 12.59
CA THR A 24 30.40 12.63 12.16
C THR A 24 29.58 12.13 10.98
N THR A 25 30.07 12.37 9.76
CA THR A 25 29.44 11.88 8.53
C THR A 25 29.29 10.36 8.65
N ASN A 26 28.07 9.85 8.50
CA ASN A 26 27.82 8.41 8.50
C ASN A 26 28.76 7.74 7.45
N PRO A 27 29.52 6.70 7.83
CA PRO A 27 30.40 6.00 6.89
C PRO A 27 29.69 5.39 5.68
N ARG A 28 28.40 5.04 5.83
CA ARG A 28 27.45 4.69 4.78
C ARG A 28 26.69 5.93 4.30
N GLN A 29 26.50 6.02 3.00
CA GLN A 29 25.56 6.97 2.40
C GLN A 29 24.52 6.19 1.60
N THR A 30 23.25 6.49 1.84
CA THR A 30 22.12 6.03 1.02
C THR A 30 21.43 7.27 0.50
N LEU A 31 21.62 7.57 -0.78
CA LEU A 31 21.15 8.80 -1.41
C LEU A 31 19.92 8.47 -2.26
N LEU A 32 18.82 9.20 -2.05
CA LEU A 32 17.69 9.14 -2.96
C LEU A 32 18.13 9.67 -4.33
N PHE A 33 18.02 8.83 -5.36
CA PHE A 33 18.64 9.04 -6.66
C PHE A 33 17.62 9.38 -7.76
N ASP A 34 16.45 9.86 -7.35
CA ASP A 34 15.27 10.01 -8.19
C ASP A 34 15.25 11.25 -9.08
N LYS A 35 16.05 12.29 -8.77
CA LYS A 35 15.96 13.56 -9.49
C LYS A 35 16.60 13.51 -10.87
N ASP A 36 16.13 14.32 -11.82
CA ASP A 36 16.83 14.65 -13.06
C ASP A 36 17.20 13.44 -13.96
N TRP A 37 16.25 12.55 -14.19
CA TRP A 37 16.38 11.46 -15.17
C TRP A 37 15.88 11.90 -16.54
N SER A 38 16.63 11.54 -17.59
CA SER A 38 16.19 11.68 -18.99
C SER A 38 15.37 10.45 -19.38
N PHE A 39 14.21 10.65 -20.01
CA PHE A 39 13.28 9.58 -20.36
C PHE A 39 12.75 9.71 -21.79
N ILE A 40 12.60 8.56 -22.45
CA ILE A 40 11.82 8.43 -23.69
C ILE A 40 10.98 7.15 -23.67
N GLN A 41 9.72 7.26 -24.12
CA GLN A 41 8.83 6.12 -24.36
C GLN A 41 9.02 5.57 -25.78
N SER A 42 10.18 4.97 -26.04
CA SER A 42 10.50 4.33 -27.31
C SER A 42 11.68 3.37 -27.11
N ASP A 43 11.73 2.26 -27.84
CA ASP A 43 12.92 1.41 -27.86
C ASP A 43 13.97 1.97 -28.83
N VAL A 44 14.86 2.84 -28.31
CA VAL A 44 15.85 3.53 -29.14
C VAL A 44 17.15 2.74 -29.18
N LYS A 45 17.59 2.37 -30.39
CA LYS A 45 18.86 1.67 -30.59
C LYS A 45 20.04 2.54 -30.16
N GLY A 46 20.93 1.96 -29.35
CA GLY A 46 22.14 2.63 -28.88
C GLY A 46 21.95 3.45 -27.61
N ALA A 47 20.76 3.48 -27.02
CA ALA A 47 20.50 4.13 -25.74
C ALA A 47 21.31 3.54 -24.57
N ASP A 48 21.91 2.36 -24.74
CA ASP A 48 22.89 1.75 -23.81
C ASP A 48 24.30 2.36 -23.95
N LYS A 49 24.60 3.10 -25.03
CA LYS A 49 25.94 3.61 -25.33
C LYS A 49 26.20 4.97 -24.68
N VAL A 50 27.45 5.17 -24.27
CA VAL A 50 27.94 6.41 -23.65
C VAL A 50 27.76 7.63 -24.57
N GLY A 51 28.06 7.49 -25.86
CA GLY A 51 28.01 8.60 -26.82
C GLY A 51 26.62 8.87 -27.41
N PHE A 52 25.56 8.21 -26.95
CA PHE A 52 24.21 8.47 -27.42
C PHE A 52 23.71 9.83 -26.88
N ASP A 53 23.11 10.65 -27.76
CA ASP A 53 22.58 11.96 -27.44
C ASP A 53 21.13 11.85 -26.91
N ASP A 54 20.96 12.04 -25.61
CA ASP A 54 19.67 12.08 -24.92
C ASP A 54 19.20 13.51 -24.60
N SER A 55 19.85 14.55 -25.16
CA SER A 55 19.53 15.96 -24.85
C SER A 55 18.11 16.39 -25.21
N LYS A 56 17.44 15.65 -26.08
CA LYS A 56 16.04 15.87 -26.50
C LYS A 56 15.03 15.04 -25.69
N TRP A 57 15.48 14.21 -24.76
CA TRP A 57 14.60 13.39 -23.94
C TRP A 57 13.95 14.23 -22.85
N THR A 58 12.79 13.79 -22.36
CA THR A 58 12.08 14.48 -21.29
C THR A 58 12.85 14.30 -19.99
N VAL A 59 13.17 15.40 -19.30
CA VAL A 59 13.74 15.34 -17.94
C VAL A 59 12.60 15.22 -16.93
N LEU A 60 12.68 14.25 -16.03
CA LEU A 60 11.69 13.98 -15.00
C LEU A 60 12.32 13.48 -13.71
N ASN A 61 11.53 13.43 -12.65
CA ASN A 61 11.89 12.79 -11.39
C ASN A 61 11.18 11.44 -11.28
N LEU A 62 11.86 10.48 -10.67
CA LEU A 62 11.27 9.23 -10.23
C LEU A 62 10.58 9.42 -8.86
N PRO A 63 9.76 8.46 -8.43
CA PRO A 63 9.14 7.38 -9.19
C PRO A 63 8.30 7.85 -10.38
N HIS A 64 8.29 7.08 -11.47
CA HIS A 64 7.60 7.41 -12.72
C HIS A 64 6.90 6.20 -13.35
N ASP A 65 5.60 6.33 -13.57
CA ASP A 65 4.78 5.42 -14.37
C ASP A 65 4.35 6.14 -15.65
N TRP A 66 4.91 5.79 -16.81
CA TRP A 66 4.54 6.47 -18.05
C TRP A 66 3.21 5.98 -18.63
N SER A 67 2.72 4.80 -18.20
CA SER A 67 1.48 4.21 -18.74
C SER A 67 0.28 5.08 -18.32
N ILE A 68 0.25 5.55 -17.08
CA ILE A 68 -0.87 6.36 -16.53
C ILE A 68 -1.05 7.72 -17.23
N LEU A 69 0.01 8.24 -17.86
CA LEU A 69 -0.04 9.49 -18.64
C LEU A 69 -0.75 9.31 -19.99
N GLY A 70 -0.91 8.06 -20.42
CA GLY A 70 -1.64 7.67 -21.61
C GLY A 70 -3.16 7.78 -21.46
N GLN A 71 -3.87 7.53 -22.55
CA GLN A 71 -5.33 7.43 -22.54
C GLN A 71 -5.75 5.96 -22.55
N PRO A 72 -6.73 5.55 -21.71
CA PRO A 72 -7.36 4.25 -21.86
C PRO A 72 -7.99 4.10 -23.26
N ASN A 73 -7.75 2.97 -23.92
CA ASN A 73 -8.30 2.69 -25.24
C ASN A 73 -8.47 1.18 -25.43
N LYS A 74 -9.63 0.75 -25.92
CA LYS A 74 -9.97 -0.66 -26.16
C LYS A 74 -8.87 -1.45 -26.91
N ASP A 75 -8.13 -0.79 -27.80
CA ASP A 75 -7.11 -1.40 -28.65
C ASP A 75 -5.70 -1.41 -28.02
N ASN A 76 -5.53 -0.80 -26.84
CA ASN A 76 -4.26 -0.86 -26.12
C ASN A 76 -3.94 -2.33 -25.74
N PRO A 77 -2.67 -2.76 -25.90
CA PRO A 77 -2.31 -4.18 -25.87
C PRO A 77 -2.44 -4.82 -24.49
N THR A 78 -2.46 -4.03 -23.42
CA THR A 78 -2.68 -4.50 -22.04
C THR A 78 -4.08 -5.09 -21.82
N GLY A 79 -5.06 -4.70 -22.65
CA GLY A 79 -6.43 -5.20 -22.62
C GLY A 79 -7.12 -5.05 -21.25
N SER A 80 -8.08 -5.94 -20.99
CA SER A 80 -8.83 -6.03 -19.71
C SER A 80 -7.91 -6.01 -18.49
N GLY A 81 -6.81 -6.78 -18.57
CA GLY A 81 -5.88 -6.95 -17.47
C GLY A 81 -5.25 -5.63 -17.02
N GLY A 82 -4.69 -4.86 -17.94
CA GLY A 82 -4.05 -3.59 -17.60
C GLY A 82 -4.93 -2.34 -17.75
N GLY A 83 -6.26 -2.48 -17.62
CA GLY A 83 -7.18 -1.34 -17.67
C GLY A 83 -7.20 -0.62 -19.01
N TYR A 84 -6.83 -1.33 -20.09
CA TYR A 84 -6.72 -0.79 -21.43
C TYR A 84 -5.76 0.39 -21.52
N MET A 85 -4.69 0.41 -20.71
CA MET A 85 -3.66 1.46 -20.71
C MET A 85 -2.51 1.15 -21.67
N PRO A 86 -1.76 2.14 -22.16
CA PRO A 86 -0.63 1.90 -23.05
C PRO A 86 0.49 1.07 -22.42
N ALA A 87 1.18 0.29 -23.24
CA ALA A 87 2.37 -0.47 -22.86
C ALA A 87 3.47 -0.28 -23.90
N GLY A 88 4.64 -0.89 -23.69
CA GLY A 88 5.78 -0.77 -24.58
C GLY A 88 7.09 -0.73 -23.81
N ILE A 89 8.09 -0.12 -24.42
CA ILE A 89 9.44 0.01 -23.87
C ILE A 89 9.73 1.47 -23.56
N GLY A 90 10.34 1.71 -22.40
CA GLY A 90 10.83 3.00 -21.98
C GLY A 90 12.32 2.92 -21.63
N TRP A 91 13.07 3.95 -22.00
CA TRP A 91 14.47 4.11 -21.61
C TRP A 91 14.61 5.28 -20.65
N TYR A 92 15.41 5.07 -19.61
CA TYR A 92 15.83 6.10 -18.68
C TYR A 92 17.35 6.22 -18.67
N ARG A 93 17.84 7.46 -18.61
CA ARG A 93 19.27 7.77 -18.55
C ARG A 93 19.54 8.80 -17.48
N LYS A 94 20.63 8.61 -16.74
CA LYS A 94 21.06 9.52 -15.68
C LYS A 94 22.55 9.78 -15.74
N HIS A 95 22.89 11.05 -15.87
CA HIS A 95 24.24 11.56 -15.77
C HIS A 95 24.53 11.98 -14.33
N PHE A 96 25.69 11.60 -13.79
CA PHE A 96 26.08 11.97 -12.44
C PHE A 96 27.60 11.97 -12.25
N GLU A 97 28.07 12.75 -11.28
CA GLU A 97 29.46 12.80 -10.85
C GLU A 97 29.61 12.21 -9.45
N LEU A 98 30.78 11.65 -9.16
CA LEU A 98 31.15 11.14 -7.85
C LEU A 98 32.38 11.87 -7.32
N ASN A 99 32.43 12.08 -6.01
CA ASN A 99 33.56 12.74 -5.38
C ASN A 99 34.82 11.89 -5.49
N LYS A 100 35.97 12.54 -5.74
CA LYS A 100 37.28 11.85 -5.77
C LYS A 100 37.60 11.11 -4.45
N ALA A 101 37.04 11.58 -3.33
CA ALA A 101 37.19 10.96 -2.03
C ALA A 101 36.58 9.54 -1.95
N ASP A 102 35.63 9.21 -2.83
CA ASP A 102 34.90 7.93 -2.81
C ASP A 102 35.54 6.85 -3.68
N VAL A 103 36.71 7.11 -4.30
CA VAL A 103 37.38 6.18 -5.24
C VAL A 103 37.74 4.81 -4.62
N HIS A 104 37.81 4.71 -3.29
CA HIS A 104 38.09 3.48 -2.56
C HIS A 104 36.86 2.88 -1.86
N LYS A 105 35.68 3.46 -2.08
CA LYS A 105 34.40 2.99 -1.56
C LYS A 105 33.82 1.92 -2.47
N ARG A 106 32.79 1.24 -1.98
CA ARG A 106 31.90 0.41 -2.80
C ARG A 106 30.66 1.23 -3.11
N VAL A 107 30.21 1.19 -4.36
CA VAL A 107 29.09 1.99 -4.85
C VAL A 107 28.09 1.06 -5.52
N PHE A 108 26.83 1.16 -5.15
CA PHE A 108 25.74 0.33 -5.65
C PHE A 108 24.57 1.18 -6.11
N ILE A 109 23.85 0.69 -7.11
CA ILE A 109 22.53 1.21 -7.49
C ILE A 109 21.47 0.23 -7.02
N TYR A 110 20.46 0.73 -6.32
CA TYR A 110 19.39 -0.06 -5.73
C TYR A 110 18.04 0.44 -6.24
N PHE A 111 17.26 -0.44 -6.85
CA PHE A 111 15.93 -0.14 -7.38
C PHE A 111 14.88 -0.82 -6.51
N ASP A 112 13.84 -0.08 -6.09
CA ASP A 112 12.72 -0.67 -5.35
C ASP A 112 11.69 -1.40 -6.23
N GLY A 113 11.72 -1.14 -7.54
CA GLY A 113 10.89 -1.82 -8.52
C GLY A 113 10.96 -1.14 -9.89
N VAL A 114 11.00 -1.96 -10.95
CA VAL A 114 11.01 -1.50 -12.35
C VAL A 114 10.08 -2.40 -13.15
N MET A 115 8.97 -1.86 -13.64
CA MET A 115 7.95 -2.58 -14.40
C MET A 115 8.22 -2.49 -15.91
N ALA A 116 8.66 -3.53 -16.60
CA ALA A 116 9.16 -4.82 -16.11
C ALA A 116 10.41 -5.19 -16.92
N ASN A 117 10.90 -6.43 -16.77
CA ASN A 117 11.89 -7.01 -17.67
C ASN A 117 13.12 -6.14 -17.90
N SER A 118 13.58 -5.53 -16.81
CA SER A 118 14.54 -4.43 -16.87
C SER A 118 15.96 -4.89 -17.15
N ASP A 119 16.71 -4.09 -17.90
CA ASP A 119 18.14 -4.23 -18.11
C ASP A 119 18.84 -2.92 -17.73
N VAL A 120 20.01 -3.01 -17.08
CA VAL A 120 20.73 -1.85 -16.51
C VAL A 120 22.18 -1.81 -16.99
N TRP A 121 22.65 -0.62 -17.35
CA TRP A 121 24.03 -0.37 -17.77
C TRP A 121 24.66 0.80 -17.04
N ILE A 122 25.96 0.71 -16.75
CA ILE A 122 26.79 1.82 -16.26
C ILE A 122 27.94 2.05 -17.23
N ASN A 123 28.06 3.26 -17.76
CA ASN A 123 29.10 3.64 -18.72
C ASN A 123 29.22 2.67 -19.91
N GLY A 124 28.10 2.13 -20.39
CA GLY A 124 28.03 1.16 -21.49
C GLY A 124 28.30 -0.30 -21.11
N PHE A 125 28.64 -0.58 -19.84
CA PHE A 125 28.78 -1.94 -19.31
C PHE A 125 27.43 -2.47 -18.81
N HIS A 126 27.01 -3.64 -19.26
CA HIS A 126 25.75 -4.28 -18.83
C HIS A 126 25.90 -4.91 -17.45
N LEU A 127 25.15 -4.40 -16.48
CA LEU A 127 25.19 -4.89 -15.09
C LEU A 127 24.34 -6.14 -14.91
N GLY A 128 23.18 -6.19 -15.57
CA GLY A 128 22.31 -7.35 -15.46
C GLY A 128 20.87 -7.06 -15.88
N LYS A 129 20.06 -8.10 -15.65
CA LYS A 129 18.64 -8.15 -15.98
C LYS A 129 17.83 -8.53 -14.75
N ARG A 130 16.67 -7.90 -14.56
CA ARG A 130 15.67 -8.28 -13.55
C ARG A 130 14.27 -8.37 -14.17
N PRO A 131 13.74 -9.59 -14.38
CA PRO A 131 12.43 -9.77 -14.99
C PRO A 131 11.24 -9.31 -14.16
N TYR A 132 11.25 -9.65 -12.86
CA TYR A 132 10.09 -9.44 -12.02
C TYR A 132 9.93 -7.96 -11.68
N GLY A 133 8.77 -7.39 -12.03
CA GLY A 133 8.56 -5.96 -11.94
C GLY A 133 8.38 -5.42 -10.52
N TYR A 134 8.02 -6.29 -9.57
CA TYR A 134 7.58 -5.90 -8.24
C TYR A 134 8.65 -6.00 -7.15
N ILE A 135 9.82 -6.54 -7.44
CA ILE A 135 10.82 -6.86 -6.44
C ILE A 135 11.98 -5.86 -6.46
N SER A 136 12.51 -5.52 -5.28
CA SER A 136 13.72 -4.71 -5.18
C SER A 136 14.96 -5.49 -5.66
N PHE A 137 15.98 -4.79 -6.16
CA PHE A 137 17.25 -5.39 -6.57
C PHE A 137 18.41 -4.38 -6.56
N GLU A 138 19.63 -4.89 -6.44
CA GLU A 138 20.86 -4.10 -6.38
C GLU A 138 21.87 -4.56 -7.43
N TYR A 139 22.61 -3.60 -8.00
CA TYR A 139 23.83 -3.87 -8.76
C TYR A 139 25.00 -3.06 -8.22
N GLU A 140 26.16 -3.70 -8.17
CA GLU A 140 27.40 -3.01 -7.85
C GLU A 140 27.96 -2.25 -9.06
N LEU A 141 28.33 -0.99 -8.84
CA LEU A 141 28.88 -0.07 -9.85
C LEU A 141 30.41 0.09 -9.77
N THR A 142 31.01 -0.21 -8.61
CA THR A 142 32.38 0.16 -8.22
C THR A 142 33.44 0.03 -9.32
N GLY A 143 33.45 -1.09 -10.05
CA GLY A 143 34.45 -1.40 -11.07
C GLY A 143 34.33 -0.60 -12.38
N HIS A 144 33.27 0.19 -12.56
CA HIS A 144 32.93 0.84 -13.82
C HIS A 144 32.81 2.37 -13.69
N LEU A 145 33.08 2.92 -12.51
CA LEU A 145 32.86 4.32 -12.20
C LEU A 145 34.08 5.19 -12.49
N LYS A 146 33.79 6.43 -12.87
CA LYS A 146 34.75 7.54 -12.97
C LYS A 146 34.55 8.44 -11.75
N PHE A 147 35.64 9.01 -11.24
CA PHE A 147 35.62 9.81 -10.01
C PHE A 147 36.33 11.14 -10.22
N GLY A 148 35.83 12.18 -9.54
CA GLY A 148 36.39 13.53 -9.58
C GLY A 148 35.59 14.49 -10.47
N LYS A 149 35.90 15.78 -10.33
CA LYS A 149 35.19 16.87 -11.00
C LYS A 149 35.29 16.73 -12.52
N GLY A 150 34.15 16.82 -13.22
CA GLY A 150 34.06 16.69 -14.67
C GLY A 150 34.11 15.24 -15.18
N ALA A 151 34.19 14.26 -14.28
CA ALA A 151 34.19 12.85 -14.62
C ALA A 151 32.74 12.30 -14.57
N THR A 152 31.99 12.51 -15.65
CA THR A 152 30.58 12.09 -15.73
C THR A 152 30.43 10.58 -15.93
N ASN A 153 29.60 9.99 -15.10
CA ASN A 153 29.08 8.63 -15.24
C ASN A 153 27.68 8.66 -15.86
N LEU A 154 27.36 7.62 -16.63
CA LEU A 154 26.05 7.44 -17.26
C LEU A 154 25.46 6.11 -16.82
N LEU A 155 24.31 6.17 -16.14
CA LEU A 155 23.44 5.02 -15.90
C LEU A 155 22.37 4.98 -16.99
N SER A 156 22.09 3.81 -17.56
CA SER A 156 21.02 3.59 -18.54
C SER A 156 20.16 2.41 -18.10
N VAL A 157 18.83 2.56 -18.18
CA VAL A 157 17.86 1.54 -17.79
C VAL A 157 16.87 1.37 -18.93
N ARG A 158 16.71 0.13 -19.41
CA ARG A 158 15.64 -0.26 -20.34
C ARG A 158 14.58 -0.98 -19.55
N ALA A 159 13.35 -0.45 -19.52
CA ALA A 159 12.19 -1.11 -18.93
C ALA A 159 11.26 -1.57 -20.05
N ASP A 160 10.96 -2.87 -20.10
CA ASP A 160 10.26 -3.50 -21.20
C ASP A 160 8.98 -4.16 -20.70
N ASN A 161 7.86 -3.52 -21.01
CA ASN A 161 6.53 -4.03 -20.77
C ASN A 161 5.78 -4.27 -22.09
N SER A 162 6.50 -4.56 -23.20
CA SER A 162 5.91 -4.66 -24.55
C SER A 162 5.15 -5.96 -24.81
N VAL A 163 5.55 -7.05 -24.16
CA VAL A 163 4.84 -8.34 -24.26
C VAL A 163 3.58 -8.24 -23.42
N GLN A 164 2.41 -8.26 -24.07
CA GLN A 164 1.09 -8.10 -23.43
C GLN A 164 0.07 -9.07 -24.04
N PRO A 165 -0.99 -9.43 -23.31
CA PRO A 165 -1.29 -9.02 -21.93
C PRO A 165 -0.46 -9.83 -20.91
N ALA A 166 0.19 -9.14 -19.97
CA ALA A 166 1.15 -9.72 -19.03
C ALA A 166 0.66 -9.78 -17.57
N SER A 167 -0.51 -9.22 -17.26
CA SER A 167 -1.06 -9.15 -15.90
C SER A 167 -2.59 -9.13 -15.93
N ARG A 168 -3.21 -9.64 -14.87
CA ARG A 168 -4.67 -9.58 -14.66
C ARG A 168 -5.18 -8.21 -14.20
N TYR A 169 -4.28 -7.39 -13.67
CA TYR A 169 -4.54 -6.06 -13.11
C TYR A 169 -3.49 -5.06 -13.65
N TYR A 170 -3.78 -3.76 -13.54
CA TYR A 170 -2.89 -2.70 -13.99
C TYR A 170 -1.52 -2.76 -13.31
N THR A 171 -0.46 -2.80 -14.10
CA THR A 171 0.93 -2.89 -13.60
C THR A 171 1.63 -1.54 -13.50
N GLY A 172 1.18 -0.56 -14.30
CA GLY A 172 2.01 0.57 -14.69
C GLY A 172 3.15 0.16 -15.62
N ALA A 173 4.01 1.11 -15.97
CA ALA A 173 5.21 0.87 -16.74
C ALA A 173 6.33 1.85 -16.38
N GLY A 174 7.53 1.32 -16.13
CA GLY A 174 8.74 2.09 -15.86
C GLY A 174 9.32 1.93 -14.47
N ILE A 175 10.18 2.88 -14.09
CA ILE A 175 10.79 2.91 -12.75
C ILE A 175 9.79 3.56 -11.78
N TYR A 176 8.78 2.78 -11.41
CA TYR A 176 7.62 3.23 -10.65
C TYR A 176 7.82 3.25 -9.13
N ARG A 177 9.02 2.92 -8.65
CA ARG A 177 9.44 3.06 -7.25
C ARG A 177 10.81 3.75 -7.15
N HIS A 178 11.18 4.09 -5.92
CA HIS A 178 12.40 4.85 -5.63
C HIS A 178 13.67 4.14 -6.09
N VAL A 179 14.68 4.94 -6.42
CA VAL A 179 16.04 4.50 -6.74
C VAL A 179 17.01 5.11 -5.74
N HIS A 180 17.95 4.31 -5.27
CA HIS A 180 18.95 4.72 -4.30
C HIS A 180 20.36 4.48 -4.81
N LEU A 181 21.26 5.44 -4.57
CA LEU A 181 22.70 5.25 -4.73
C LEU A 181 23.30 4.99 -3.35
N ILE A 182 23.92 3.83 -3.17
CA ILE A 182 24.46 3.38 -1.88
C ILE A 182 25.99 3.40 -1.97
N ILE A 183 26.64 4.08 -1.01
CA ILE A 183 28.10 4.20 -0.93
C ILE A 183 28.56 3.70 0.44
N THR A 184 29.42 2.68 0.45
CA THR A 184 29.91 2.04 1.69
C THR A 184 31.43 1.95 1.71
N ASN A 185 32.03 1.76 2.90
CA ASN A 185 33.41 1.32 2.96
C ASN A 185 33.55 -0.14 2.49
N PRO A 186 34.75 -0.59 2.08
CA PRO A 186 34.96 -1.98 1.65
C PRO A 186 34.57 -3.06 2.67
N VAL A 187 34.66 -2.76 3.97
CA VAL A 187 34.06 -3.60 5.02
C VAL A 187 32.74 -2.97 5.42
N HIS A 188 31.63 -3.64 5.16
CA HIS A 188 30.28 -3.11 5.34
C HIS A 188 29.28 -4.21 5.65
N ILE A 189 28.12 -3.82 6.19
CA ILE A 189 26.93 -4.64 6.33
C ILE A 189 26.42 -4.97 4.93
N ASP A 190 26.19 -6.25 4.67
CA ASP A 190 25.71 -6.74 3.37
C ASP A 190 24.30 -6.22 3.05
N ASN A 191 23.87 -6.27 1.79
CA ASN A 191 22.51 -5.87 1.42
C ASN A 191 21.48 -6.72 2.19
N TRP A 192 20.52 -6.05 2.83
CA TRP A 192 19.56 -6.65 3.76
C TRP A 192 20.21 -7.49 4.89
N GLY A 193 21.45 -7.17 5.25
CA GLY A 193 22.29 -7.96 6.16
C GLY A 193 21.93 -7.86 7.64
N VAL A 194 21.04 -6.96 8.04
CA VAL A 194 20.53 -6.87 9.43
C VAL A 194 19.18 -7.56 9.54
N PHE A 195 19.07 -8.55 10.42
CA PHE A 195 17.81 -9.21 10.75
C PHE A 195 17.55 -9.14 12.25
N VAL A 196 16.46 -8.48 12.62
CA VAL A 196 16.00 -8.31 14.00
C VAL A 196 14.84 -9.25 14.27
N THR A 197 14.97 -10.08 15.30
CA THR A 197 13.90 -10.95 15.80
C THR A 197 13.69 -10.74 17.29
N THR A 198 12.52 -11.11 17.79
CA THR A 198 12.20 -10.98 19.22
C THR A 198 11.71 -12.29 19.80
N SER A 199 12.28 -12.67 20.96
CA SER A 199 11.92 -13.87 21.70
C SER A 199 11.61 -13.54 23.16
N LYS A 200 10.96 -14.48 23.86
CA LYS A 200 10.59 -14.35 25.29
C LYS A 200 9.84 -13.04 25.59
N VAL A 201 8.93 -12.64 24.70
CA VAL A 201 8.21 -11.36 24.75
C VAL A 201 7.07 -11.42 25.78
N SER A 202 7.11 -10.51 26.76
CA SER A 202 6.02 -10.20 27.70
C SER A 202 5.98 -8.70 28.01
N SER A 203 5.06 -8.26 28.88
CA SER A 203 5.04 -6.88 29.41
C SER A 203 6.28 -6.54 30.23
N GLU A 204 6.92 -7.53 30.84
CA GLU A 204 8.05 -7.32 31.77
C GLU A 204 9.40 -7.31 31.06
N LYS A 205 9.55 -8.16 30.02
CA LYS A 205 10.82 -8.32 29.31
C LYS A 205 10.64 -8.85 27.90
N ALA A 206 11.61 -8.55 27.05
CA ALA A 206 11.82 -9.19 25.77
C ALA A 206 13.33 -9.38 25.51
N THR A 207 13.68 -10.32 24.63
CA THR A 207 15.03 -10.43 24.08
C THR A 207 14.98 -10.09 22.61
N VAL A 208 15.70 -9.04 22.21
CA VAL A 208 15.89 -8.63 20.82
C VAL A 208 17.16 -9.30 20.30
N ASN A 209 17.04 -10.21 19.35
CA ASN A 209 18.16 -10.83 18.66
C ASN A 209 18.46 -10.04 17.37
N VAL A 210 19.69 -9.59 17.21
CA VAL A 210 20.14 -8.84 16.03
C VAL A 210 21.22 -9.67 15.35
N LYS A 211 20.90 -10.21 14.16
CA LYS A 211 21.87 -10.89 13.28
C LYS A 211 22.37 -9.89 12.25
N THR A 212 23.68 -9.77 12.12
CA THR A 212 24.33 -8.84 11.19
C THR A 212 25.32 -9.59 10.31
N THR A 213 25.07 -9.60 9.00
CA THR A 213 26.00 -10.11 7.99
C THR A 213 26.91 -8.99 7.51
N VAL A 214 28.22 -9.19 7.64
CA VAL A 214 29.26 -8.22 7.28
C VAL A 214 30.11 -8.81 6.17
N PHE A 215 30.23 -8.09 5.06
CA PHE A 215 31.08 -8.45 3.92
C PHE A 215 32.41 -7.69 3.97
N ASN A 216 33.51 -8.39 3.67
CA ASN A 216 34.83 -7.80 3.52
C ASN A 216 35.25 -7.78 2.05
N ALA A 217 34.98 -6.68 1.36
CA ALA A 217 35.36 -6.48 -0.03
C ALA A 217 36.83 -6.08 -0.23
N THR A 218 37.66 -6.08 0.83
CA THR A 218 39.10 -5.82 0.71
C THR A 218 39.86 -7.06 0.25
N ASN A 219 41.13 -6.88 -0.11
CA ASN A 219 42.03 -7.97 -0.49
C ASN A 219 42.77 -8.61 0.71
N LYS A 220 42.42 -8.24 1.94
CA LYS A 220 43.05 -8.75 3.17
C LYS A 220 42.00 -9.13 4.19
N LYS A 221 42.35 -10.10 5.04
CA LYS A 221 41.61 -10.39 6.26
C LYS A 221 41.44 -9.13 7.12
N LYS A 222 40.27 -8.96 7.71
CA LYS A 222 39.93 -7.86 8.62
C LYS A 222 39.29 -8.40 9.89
N ASN A 223 39.69 -7.84 11.03
CA ASN A 223 39.00 -8.09 12.29
C ASN A 223 37.93 -7.02 12.49
N ILE A 224 36.71 -7.44 12.83
CA ILE A 224 35.57 -6.58 13.07
C ILE A 224 35.02 -6.76 14.49
N VAL A 225 34.34 -5.75 14.99
CA VAL A 225 33.40 -5.82 16.10
C VAL A 225 32.09 -5.21 15.63
N VAL A 226 30.98 -5.92 15.83
CA VAL A 226 29.63 -5.39 15.60
C VAL A 226 29.17 -4.70 16.87
N GLN A 227 28.75 -3.45 16.76
CA GLN A 227 28.15 -2.69 17.85
C GLN A 227 26.67 -2.50 17.57
N THR A 228 25.83 -2.83 18.53
CA THR A 228 24.38 -2.66 18.42
C THR A 228 23.87 -1.87 19.61
N SER A 229 23.11 -0.80 19.35
CA SER A 229 22.29 -0.11 20.37
C SER A 229 20.84 -0.05 19.90
N LEU A 230 19.91 -0.01 20.85
CA LEU A 230 18.48 0.10 20.55
C LEU A 230 18.00 1.50 20.92
N VAL A 231 17.28 2.14 20.00
CA VAL A 231 16.54 3.38 20.26
C VAL A 231 15.08 3.02 20.50
N ASN A 232 14.55 3.44 21.65
CA ASN A 232 13.15 3.20 22.01
C ASN A 232 12.19 4.14 21.25
N PRO A 233 10.86 3.91 21.31
CA PRO A 233 9.88 4.75 20.64
C PRO A 233 9.93 6.23 21.06
N GLU A 234 10.43 6.53 22.27
CA GLU A 234 10.63 7.89 22.77
C GLU A 234 11.91 8.56 22.24
N GLY A 235 12.70 7.87 21.40
CA GLY A 235 13.93 8.39 20.79
C GLY A 235 15.19 8.29 21.67
N LYS A 236 15.11 7.60 22.81
CA LYS A 236 16.24 7.38 23.72
C LYS A 236 17.05 6.16 23.28
N GLU A 237 18.33 6.36 23.00
CA GLU A 237 19.29 5.29 22.73
C GLU A 237 19.71 4.61 24.04
N GLY A 238 19.71 3.27 24.04
CA GLY A 238 20.14 2.43 25.14
C GLY A 238 21.65 2.16 25.15
N GLU A 239 22.05 1.16 25.93
CA GLU A 239 23.44 0.70 26.00
C GLU A 239 23.94 0.16 24.64
N VAL A 240 25.24 0.33 24.37
CA VAL A 240 25.91 -0.23 23.20
C VAL A 240 26.45 -1.61 23.52
N PHE A 241 25.92 -2.63 22.86
CA PHE A 241 26.37 -4.01 22.95
C PHE A 241 27.44 -4.28 21.91
N ASN A 242 28.61 -4.74 22.35
CA ASN A 242 29.72 -5.14 21.45
C ASN A 242 29.73 -6.65 21.27
N SER A 243 29.92 -7.12 20.04
CA SER A 243 30.28 -8.52 19.80
C SER A 243 31.73 -8.79 20.22
N PRO A 244 32.12 -10.06 20.43
CA PRO A 244 33.52 -10.45 20.35
C PRO A 244 34.12 -10.04 18.99
N SER A 245 35.43 -9.83 18.95
CA SER A 245 36.14 -9.59 17.69
C SER A 245 36.04 -10.82 16.79
N GLN A 246 35.63 -10.63 15.53
CA GLN A 246 35.48 -11.67 14.53
C GLN A 246 36.40 -11.39 13.34
N SER A 247 37.02 -12.43 12.79
CA SER A 247 37.82 -12.31 11.57
C SER A 247 36.95 -12.55 10.34
N VAL A 248 37.09 -11.69 9.34
CA VAL A 248 36.47 -11.84 8.02
C VAL A 248 37.56 -11.91 6.97
N GLU A 249 37.65 -13.06 6.28
CA GLU A 249 38.60 -13.24 5.19
C GLU A 249 38.25 -12.33 4.00
N ALA A 250 39.24 -12.07 3.14
CA ALA A 250 39.06 -11.25 1.94
C ALA A 250 37.99 -11.86 1.01
N GLY A 251 37.04 -11.04 0.53
CA GLY A 251 35.95 -11.47 -0.35
C GLY A 251 34.96 -12.44 0.28
N LYS A 252 34.86 -12.47 1.62
CA LYS A 252 33.93 -13.33 2.36
C LYS A 252 33.02 -12.51 3.29
N SER A 253 31.92 -13.13 3.70
CA SER A 253 31.00 -12.61 4.72
C SER A 253 31.11 -13.39 6.02
N VAL A 254 30.80 -12.74 7.14
CA VAL A 254 30.53 -13.39 8.43
C VAL A 254 29.20 -12.90 8.97
N THR A 255 28.45 -13.75 9.65
CA THR A 255 27.24 -13.35 10.38
C THR A 255 27.52 -13.35 11.88
N VAL A 256 27.22 -12.23 12.53
CA VAL A 256 27.38 -12.04 13.97
C VAL A 256 26.00 -11.89 14.60
N GLU A 257 25.73 -12.63 15.67
CA GLU A 257 24.47 -12.57 16.40
C GLU A 257 24.67 -11.92 17.78
N GLN A 258 23.79 -11.00 18.15
CA GLN A 258 23.77 -10.35 19.46
C GLN A 258 22.37 -10.47 20.08
N ASN A 259 22.30 -10.75 21.38
CA ASN A 259 21.05 -10.77 22.14
C ASN A 259 21.02 -9.56 23.09
N VAL A 260 20.08 -8.66 22.87
CA VAL A 260 19.90 -7.43 23.64
C VAL A 260 18.65 -7.58 24.52
N PRO A 261 18.78 -7.58 25.86
CA PRO A 261 17.61 -7.61 26.75
C PRO A 261 16.91 -6.25 26.78
N VAL A 262 15.58 -6.26 26.77
CA VAL A 262 14.74 -5.07 26.93
C VAL A 262 13.79 -5.30 28.10
N SER A 263 13.89 -4.47 29.14
CA SER A 263 12.96 -4.46 30.27
C SER A 263 11.76 -3.56 29.96
N HIS A 264 10.57 -3.99 30.36
CA HIS A 264 9.30 -3.28 30.14
C HIS A 264 9.14 -2.78 28.68
N PRO A 265 9.20 -3.68 27.68
CA PRO A 265 9.17 -3.26 26.28
C PRO A 265 7.82 -2.62 25.91
N ASN A 266 7.88 -1.54 25.12
CA ASN A 266 6.72 -1.00 24.43
C ASN A 266 6.35 -1.98 23.29
N LEU A 267 5.37 -2.85 23.53
CA LEU A 267 4.97 -3.84 22.53
C LEU A 267 4.30 -3.16 21.32
N TRP A 268 4.61 -3.65 20.13
CA TRP A 268 3.90 -3.29 18.91
C TRP A 268 2.58 -4.04 18.84
N ASP A 269 1.48 -3.33 18.62
CA ASP A 269 0.18 -3.90 18.22
C ASP A 269 -0.59 -2.99 17.24
N THR A 270 -1.78 -3.40 16.82
CA THR A 270 -2.58 -2.66 15.81
C THR A 270 -3.16 -1.33 16.30
N HIS A 271 -3.15 -1.07 17.61
CA HIS A 271 -3.62 0.16 18.24
C HIS A 271 -2.48 1.00 18.81
N HIS A 272 -1.40 0.35 19.25
CA HIS A 272 -0.17 0.95 19.77
C HIS A 272 1.03 0.43 18.94
N PRO A 273 1.22 0.95 17.71
CA PRO A 273 2.27 0.51 16.79
C PRO A 273 3.66 1.04 17.20
N SER A 274 4.13 0.67 18.39
CA SER A 274 5.41 1.11 18.96
C SER A 274 6.59 0.55 18.14
N LEU A 275 7.44 1.44 17.63
CA LEU A 275 8.61 1.08 16.82
C LEU A 275 9.91 1.46 17.53
N TYR A 276 10.84 0.52 17.57
CA TYR A 276 12.22 0.69 17.97
C TYR A 276 13.10 0.86 16.73
N LYS A 277 14.35 1.28 16.93
CA LYS A 277 15.40 1.22 15.91
C LYS A 277 16.62 0.49 16.46
N ALA A 278 17.18 -0.43 15.69
CA ALA A 278 18.50 -0.98 15.95
C ALA A 278 19.54 -0.16 15.19
N ILE A 279 20.48 0.46 15.91
CA ILE A 279 21.64 1.12 15.31
C ILE A 279 22.78 0.12 15.31
N THR A 280 23.14 -0.37 14.13
CA THR A 280 24.19 -1.38 13.95
C THR A 280 25.41 -0.74 13.29
N LYS A 281 26.54 -0.76 13.99
CA LYS A 281 27.81 -0.17 13.55
C LYS A 281 28.88 -1.25 13.40
N ILE A 282 29.66 -1.17 12.34
CA ILE A 282 30.81 -2.07 12.12
C ILE A 282 32.08 -1.33 12.50
N LYS A 283 32.79 -1.85 13.49
CA LYS A 283 34.08 -1.31 13.94
C LYS A 283 35.22 -2.20 13.47
N THR A 284 36.25 -1.61 12.89
CA THR A 284 37.57 -2.25 12.74
C THR A 284 38.55 -1.56 13.69
N ASP A 285 39.33 -0.58 13.21
CA ASP A 285 40.04 0.42 14.02
C ASP A 285 39.10 1.57 14.44
N LYS A 286 38.24 1.98 13.51
CA LYS A 286 37.15 2.96 13.66
C LYS A 286 35.83 2.39 13.16
N ILE A 287 34.75 3.15 13.30
CA ILE A 287 33.47 2.80 12.67
C ILE A 287 33.60 2.98 11.16
N VAL A 288 33.36 1.90 10.42
CA VAL A 288 33.49 1.82 8.96
C VAL A 288 32.15 1.64 8.27
N ASP A 289 31.09 1.25 8.98
CA ASP A 289 29.75 1.19 8.42
C ASP A 289 28.71 1.37 9.52
N GLU A 290 27.53 1.87 9.15
CA GLU A 290 26.41 2.06 10.07
C GLU A 290 25.09 1.90 9.32
N GLN A 291 24.17 1.14 9.90
CA GLN A 291 22.81 0.97 9.41
C GLN A 291 21.80 1.12 10.57
N VAL A 292 20.67 1.72 10.26
CA VAL A 292 19.53 1.87 11.17
C VAL A 292 18.40 1.00 10.66
N THR A 293 17.96 0.04 11.49
CA THR A 293 16.90 -0.90 11.14
C THR A 293 15.69 -0.70 12.05
N PRO A 294 14.54 -0.21 11.55
CA PRO A 294 13.32 -0.13 12.33
C PRO A 294 12.76 -1.54 12.61
N PHE A 295 12.15 -1.73 13.78
CA PHE A 295 11.48 -2.99 14.13
C PHE A 295 10.44 -2.77 15.24
N GLY A 296 9.55 -3.74 15.45
CA GLY A 296 8.59 -3.75 16.57
C GLY A 296 8.77 -4.97 17.45
N ILE A 297 8.63 -4.81 18.77
CA ILE A 297 8.68 -5.92 19.71
C ILE A 297 7.27 -6.50 19.86
N ARG A 298 7.05 -7.74 19.40
CA ARG A 298 5.76 -8.43 19.54
C ARG A 298 5.94 -9.95 19.55
N SER A 299 4.92 -10.66 19.99
CA SER A 299 4.78 -12.10 19.73
C SER A 299 3.56 -12.37 18.85
N ILE A 300 3.71 -13.28 17.90
CA ILE A 300 2.62 -13.75 17.05
C ILE A 300 2.52 -15.28 17.12
N ARG A 301 1.30 -15.81 16.98
CA ARG A 301 1.05 -17.24 16.90
C ARG A 301 -0.26 -17.51 16.19
N PHE A 302 -0.24 -18.51 15.31
CA PHE A 302 -1.44 -19.12 14.73
C PHE A 302 -1.69 -20.45 15.46
N THR A 303 -2.92 -20.65 15.93
CA THR A 303 -3.33 -21.90 16.56
C THR A 303 -4.57 -22.45 15.87
N ALA A 304 -4.70 -23.78 15.88
CA ALA A 304 -5.80 -24.46 15.21
C ALA A 304 -7.14 -24.27 15.95
N ASP A 305 -7.12 -23.94 17.26
CA ASP A 305 -8.31 -23.78 18.09
C ASP A 305 -8.80 -22.32 18.20
N SER A 306 -7.88 -21.36 18.11
CA SER A 306 -8.13 -19.97 18.48
C SER A 306 -7.79 -18.95 17.37
N GLY A 307 -7.30 -19.40 16.22
CA GLY A 307 -6.95 -18.54 15.10
C GLY A 307 -5.64 -17.78 15.34
N PHE A 308 -5.68 -16.45 15.24
CA PHE A 308 -4.50 -15.59 15.38
C PHE A 308 -4.38 -14.95 16.77
N ILE A 309 -3.18 -14.99 17.34
CA ILE A 309 -2.82 -14.44 18.64
C ILE A 309 -1.67 -13.44 18.47
N LEU A 310 -1.87 -12.21 18.96
CA LEU A 310 -0.87 -11.14 19.02
C LEU A 310 -0.66 -10.73 20.48
N ASN A 311 0.57 -10.78 20.96
CA ASN A 311 0.94 -10.40 22.33
C ASN A 311 0.09 -11.13 23.40
N GLY A 312 -0.16 -12.42 23.17
CA GLY A 312 -0.98 -13.27 24.05
C GLY A 312 -2.49 -13.04 23.97
N LYS A 313 -2.96 -12.09 23.14
CA LYS A 313 -4.39 -11.79 22.96
C LYS A 313 -4.87 -12.31 21.61
N LYS A 314 -6.05 -12.90 21.60
CA LYS A 314 -6.73 -13.28 20.35
C LYS A 314 -7.06 -12.01 19.55
N VAL A 315 -6.72 -12.03 18.26
CA VAL A 315 -7.03 -10.95 17.33
C VAL A 315 -7.62 -11.56 16.07
N MET A 316 -8.82 -11.14 15.71
CA MET A 316 -9.43 -11.46 14.41
C MET A 316 -8.83 -10.54 13.35
N ILE A 317 -8.27 -11.12 12.28
CA ILE A 317 -7.74 -10.34 11.16
C ILE A 317 -8.93 -9.95 10.26
N LYS A 318 -9.27 -8.66 10.31
CA LYS A 318 -10.28 -7.98 9.48
C LYS A 318 -9.55 -7.35 8.31
N GLY A 319 -9.18 -8.20 7.36
CA GLY A 319 -8.31 -7.86 6.25
C GLY A 319 -9.03 -7.37 5.01
N VAL A 320 -8.30 -6.64 4.18
CA VAL A 320 -8.66 -6.37 2.77
C VAL A 320 -7.47 -6.69 1.87
N CYS A 321 -7.76 -7.13 0.65
CA CYS A 321 -6.78 -7.21 -0.43
C CYS A 321 -6.50 -5.80 -0.96
N MET A 322 -5.27 -5.54 -1.38
CA MET A 322 -4.84 -4.26 -1.96
C MET A 322 -3.95 -4.51 -3.17
N HIS A 323 -4.32 -3.93 -4.31
CA HIS A 323 -3.41 -3.74 -5.44
C HIS A 323 -2.48 -2.54 -5.23
N HIS A 324 -1.47 -2.38 -6.08
CA HIS A 324 -0.41 -1.38 -5.92
C HIS A 324 -0.67 -0.06 -6.65
N ASP A 325 -1.77 0.11 -7.38
CA ASP A 325 -2.09 1.39 -8.01
C ASP A 325 -2.78 2.36 -7.04
N GLY A 326 -2.51 3.66 -7.24
CA GLY A 326 -3.06 4.76 -6.46
C GLY A 326 -4.26 5.44 -7.14
N GLY A 327 -4.96 4.75 -8.04
CA GLY A 327 -5.96 5.36 -8.93
C GLY A 327 -5.29 6.27 -9.96
N ALA A 328 -5.63 7.56 -9.94
CA ALA A 328 -5.18 8.53 -10.93
C ALA A 328 -3.65 8.77 -11.01
N VAL A 329 -2.88 8.34 -10.01
CA VAL A 329 -1.40 8.39 -10.02
C VAL A 329 -0.74 7.11 -10.57
N GLY A 330 -1.54 6.10 -10.92
CA GLY A 330 -1.04 4.84 -11.47
C GLY A 330 -0.20 4.09 -10.45
N ALA A 331 0.92 3.49 -10.88
CA ALA A 331 1.80 2.71 -10.04
C ALA A 331 2.84 3.55 -9.27
N ALA A 332 3.13 4.78 -9.70
CA ALA A 332 4.06 5.69 -9.04
C ALA A 332 3.36 6.44 -7.89
N VAL A 333 3.01 5.72 -6.83
CA VAL A 333 2.07 6.20 -5.79
C VAL A 333 2.79 6.97 -4.67
N PRO A 334 2.56 8.29 -4.51
CA PRO A 334 3.07 9.03 -3.37
C PRO A 334 2.58 8.47 -2.03
N LEU A 335 3.44 8.48 -1.01
CA LEU A 335 3.10 7.92 0.29
C LEU A 335 1.83 8.52 0.93
N GLY A 336 1.55 9.81 0.67
CA GLY A 336 0.34 10.47 1.13
C GLY A 336 -0.97 9.89 0.57
N VAL A 337 -0.94 9.25 -0.62
CA VAL A 337 -2.09 8.48 -1.15
C VAL A 337 -2.33 7.25 -0.28
N TRP A 338 -1.27 6.49 0.00
CA TRP A 338 -1.37 5.29 0.83
C TRP A 338 -1.76 5.61 2.26
N GLU A 339 -1.17 6.63 2.86
CA GLU A 339 -1.53 7.10 4.21
C GLU A 339 -3.01 7.42 4.30
N ARG A 340 -3.56 8.17 3.32
CA ARG A 340 -4.99 8.46 3.26
C ARG A 340 -5.82 7.18 3.13
N ARG A 341 -5.49 6.29 2.19
CA ARG A 341 -6.23 5.04 1.95
C ARG A 341 -6.23 4.12 3.16
N LEU A 342 -5.06 3.91 3.77
CA LEU A 342 -4.92 3.12 4.99
C LEU A 342 -5.67 3.78 6.16
N GLN A 343 -5.66 5.10 6.29
CA GLN A 343 -6.43 5.78 7.33
C GLN A 343 -7.94 5.58 7.16
N LEU A 344 -8.44 5.62 5.93
CA LEU A 344 -9.85 5.35 5.62
C LEU A 344 -10.24 3.91 5.96
N LEU A 345 -9.41 2.92 5.61
CA LEU A 345 -9.62 1.53 6.01
C LEU A 345 -9.63 1.37 7.53
N LYS A 346 -8.68 2.01 8.23
CA LYS A 346 -8.60 1.97 9.69
C LYS A 346 -9.84 2.57 10.34
N ASN A 347 -10.38 3.65 9.78
CA ASN A 347 -11.60 4.30 10.28
C ASN A 347 -12.80 3.36 10.29
N ILE A 348 -12.91 2.45 9.30
CA ILE A 348 -14.00 1.47 9.21
C ILE A 348 -13.71 0.15 9.94
N GLY A 349 -12.59 0.06 10.67
CA GLY A 349 -12.24 -1.10 11.51
C GLY A 349 -11.41 -2.19 10.83
N VAL A 350 -10.87 -1.94 9.64
CA VAL A 350 -9.86 -2.81 9.00
C VAL A 350 -8.59 -2.80 9.85
N ASN A 351 -8.01 -3.97 10.07
CA ASN A 351 -6.74 -4.12 10.79
C ASN A 351 -5.72 -5.01 10.04
N GLY A 352 -6.09 -5.54 8.88
CA GLY A 352 -5.23 -6.40 8.07
C GLY A 352 -5.18 -5.98 6.60
N ILE A 353 -4.06 -6.27 5.95
CA ILE A 353 -3.84 -6.02 4.52
C ILE A 353 -3.23 -7.27 3.90
N ARG A 354 -3.70 -7.66 2.72
CA ARG A 354 -3.00 -8.62 1.85
C ARG A 354 -2.49 -7.89 0.62
N THR A 355 -1.21 -8.07 0.31
CA THR A 355 -0.52 -7.42 -0.81
C THR A 355 -0.79 -8.15 -2.12
N SER A 356 -2.03 -8.05 -2.61
CA SER A 356 -2.51 -8.81 -3.76
C SER A 356 -1.96 -8.29 -5.09
N HIS A 357 -1.15 -9.04 -5.85
CA HIS A 357 -0.55 -10.34 -5.53
C HIS A 357 0.96 -10.28 -5.79
N ASN A 358 1.63 -9.36 -5.12
CA ASN A 358 3.02 -9.02 -5.38
C ASN A 358 3.69 -8.26 -4.21
N PRO A 359 5.03 -8.30 -4.13
CA PRO A 359 5.78 -7.48 -3.19
C PRO A 359 5.46 -5.99 -3.41
N VAL A 360 5.12 -5.29 -2.33
CA VAL A 360 4.83 -3.85 -2.35
C VAL A 360 6.09 -2.99 -2.19
N ALA A 361 5.97 -1.69 -2.41
CA ALA A 361 7.06 -0.75 -2.16
C ALA A 361 7.45 -0.78 -0.67
N PRO A 362 8.74 -0.66 -0.30
CA PRO A 362 9.16 -0.75 1.11
C PRO A 362 8.41 0.25 2.00
N GLU A 363 8.21 1.47 1.52
CA GLU A 363 7.53 2.54 2.24
C GLU A 363 6.05 2.24 2.53
N PHE A 364 5.40 1.35 1.76
CA PHE A 364 4.05 0.86 2.06
C PHE A 364 4.05 0.03 3.35
N LEU A 365 5.04 -0.86 3.53
CA LEU A 365 5.18 -1.67 4.74
C LEU A 365 5.60 -0.80 5.93
N ASP A 366 6.45 0.21 5.70
CA ASP A 366 6.74 1.22 6.73
C ASP A 366 5.47 1.94 7.21
N LEU A 367 4.52 2.25 6.31
CA LEU A 367 3.21 2.78 6.70
C LEU A 367 2.40 1.76 7.49
N CYS A 368 2.33 0.50 7.03
CA CYS A 368 1.64 -0.56 7.78
C CYS A 368 2.21 -0.75 9.19
N ASP A 369 3.53 -0.65 9.35
CA ASP A 369 4.20 -0.68 10.64
C ASP A 369 3.79 0.49 11.53
N ARG A 370 3.88 1.73 11.02
CA ARG A 370 3.55 2.96 11.78
C ARG A 370 2.06 3.09 12.09
N MET A 371 1.21 2.59 11.20
CA MET A 371 -0.24 2.68 11.33
C MET A 371 -0.84 1.45 12.00
N GLY A 372 -0.07 0.39 12.28
CA GLY A 372 -0.55 -0.80 13.00
C GLY A 372 -1.50 -1.68 12.18
N PHE A 373 -1.04 -2.18 11.03
CA PHE A 373 -1.73 -3.19 10.22
C PHE A 373 -1.03 -4.54 10.27
N LEU A 374 -1.82 -5.62 10.21
CA LEU A 374 -1.33 -6.99 10.06
C LEU A 374 -1.25 -7.33 8.58
N VAL A 375 -0.07 -7.65 8.07
CA VAL A 375 0.18 -7.83 6.64
C VAL A 375 0.36 -9.31 6.31
N MET A 376 -0.40 -9.77 5.32
CA MET A 376 -0.10 -10.95 4.52
C MET A 376 0.68 -10.51 3.29
N ASP A 377 1.98 -10.79 3.31
CA ASP A 377 2.90 -10.32 2.28
C ASP A 377 3.07 -11.39 1.19
N GLU A 378 2.55 -11.11 0.00
CA GLU A 378 2.39 -12.08 -1.08
C GLU A 378 3.41 -11.90 -2.21
N THR A 379 3.99 -13.01 -2.66
CA THR A 379 5.08 -13.00 -3.64
C THR A 379 4.60 -13.11 -5.08
N PHE A 380 3.67 -14.03 -5.40
CA PHE A 380 3.39 -14.41 -6.79
C PHE A 380 1.90 -14.55 -7.09
N ASP A 381 1.47 -14.02 -8.24
CA ASP A 381 0.18 -14.35 -8.84
C ASP A 381 0.22 -15.62 -9.68
N THR A 382 1.37 -15.98 -10.25
CA THR A 382 1.53 -17.14 -11.16
C THR A 382 2.82 -17.88 -10.87
N TRP A 383 2.79 -19.21 -11.02
CA TRP A 383 4.00 -20.02 -11.13
C TRP A 383 4.33 -20.25 -12.60
N GLU A 384 4.29 -21.48 -13.12
CA GLU A 384 4.61 -21.76 -14.52
C GLU A 384 3.36 -21.81 -15.42
N ALA A 385 2.17 -22.01 -14.84
CA ALA A 385 0.93 -22.03 -15.58
C ALA A 385 0.41 -20.62 -15.89
N ASP A 386 -0.16 -20.46 -17.09
CA ASP A 386 -0.79 -19.22 -17.53
C ASP A 386 -2.05 -18.88 -16.72
N LYS A 387 -2.27 -17.57 -16.55
CA LYS A 387 -3.57 -17.01 -16.18
C LYS A 387 -4.19 -16.25 -17.33
N VAL A 388 -5.52 -16.18 -17.33
CA VAL A 388 -6.27 -15.33 -18.26
C VAL A 388 -5.78 -13.89 -18.11
N HIS A 389 -5.57 -13.18 -19.23
CA HIS A 389 -4.96 -11.84 -19.28
C HIS A 389 -3.49 -11.73 -18.79
N GLY A 390 -2.86 -12.83 -18.34
CA GLY A 390 -1.48 -12.84 -17.85
C GLY A 390 -0.48 -13.65 -18.69
N LYS A 391 -0.83 -14.06 -19.92
CA LYS A 391 -0.03 -15.00 -20.74
C LYS A 391 1.37 -14.50 -21.13
N GLY A 392 1.60 -13.19 -21.07
CA GLY A 392 2.91 -12.58 -21.29
C GLY A 392 3.70 -12.29 -20.01
N GLY A 393 3.23 -12.76 -18.86
CA GLY A 393 3.68 -12.36 -17.53
C GLY A 393 4.88 -13.12 -16.98
N TYR A 394 4.98 -13.12 -15.65
CA TYR A 394 6.13 -13.65 -14.91
C TYR A 394 6.32 -15.17 -15.03
N GLN A 395 5.30 -15.93 -15.41
CA GLN A 395 5.40 -17.38 -15.59
C GLN A 395 6.49 -17.80 -16.58
N ALA A 396 6.80 -16.96 -17.57
CA ALA A 396 7.90 -17.18 -18.51
C ALA A 396 9.29 -17.17 -17.82
N PHE A 397 9.40 -16.55 -16.65
CA PHE A 397 10.64 -16.37 -15.90
C PHE A 397 10.69 -17.18 -14.59
N PHE A 398 9.53 -17.65 -14.12
CA PHE A 398 9.37 -18.31 -12.82
C PHE A 398 10.42 -19.40 -12.58
N LYS A 399 10.60 -20.33 -13.53
CA LYS A 399 11.54 -21.46 -13.39
C LYS A 399 12.96 -21.04 -12.99
N LYS A 400 13.43 -19.89 -13.47
CA LYS A 400 14.78 -19.38 -13.18
C LYS A 400 14.82 -18.45 -11.97
N TRP A 401 13.77 -17.67 -11.75
CA TRP A 401 13.82 -16.51 -10.84
C TRP A 401 13.06 -16.69 -9.54
N ASN A 402 12.16 -17.68 -9.41
CA ASN A 402 11.24 -17.76 -8.28
C ASN A 402 11.93 -17.77 -6.91
N LEU A 403 12.97 -18.61 -6.70
CA LEU A 403 13.65 -18.69 -5.40
C LEU A 403 14.46 -17.42 -5.10
N ILE A 404 15.00 -16.76 -6.14
CA ILE A 404 15.74 -15.51 -5.99
C ILE A 404 14.76 -14.41 -5.56
N ASP A 405 13.62 -14.30 -6.24
CA ASP A 405 12.65 -13.24 -5.96
C ASP A 405 11.91 -13.47 -4.62
N ALA A 406 11.64 -14.73 -4.25
CA ALA A 406 11.09 -15.08 -2.94
C ALA A 406 12.09 -14.77 -1.81
N ARG A 407 13.37 -15.14 -1.97
CA ARG A 407 14.44 -14.78 -1.03
C ARG A 407 14.52 -13.26 -0.88
N ASP A 408 14.56 -12.54 -1.99
CA ASP A 408 14.80 -11.10 -1.99
C ASP A 408 13.66 -10.36 -1.29
N GLN A 409 12.41 -10.80 -1.48
CA GLN A 409 11.26 -10.24 -0.75
C GLN A 409 11.44 -10.46 0.74
N VAL A 410 11.64 -11.71 1.17
CA VAL A 410 11.75 -12.05 2.59
C VAL A 410 12.93 -11.32 3.24
N MET A 411 14.09 -11.27 2.59
CA MET A 411 15.26 -10.57 3.14
C MET A 411 15.02 -9.07 3.29
N ARG A 412 14.38 -8.43 2.30
CA ARG A 412 14.03 -7.01 2.33
C ARG A 412 13.01 -6.72 3.43
N ASP A 413 12.02 -7.61 3.61
CA ASP A 413 10.82 -7.34 4.39
C ASP A 413 10.81 -7.86 5.84
N ARG A 414 11.66 -8.85 6.17
CA ARG A 414 11.61 -9.60 7.45
C ARG A 414 11.69 -8.78 8.74
N ASN A 415 12.13 -7.52 8.68
CA ASN A 415 12.20 -6.63 9.85
C ASN A 415 10.87 -5.89 10.15
N HIS A 416 9.92 -5.87 9.21
CA HIS A 416 8.63 -5.20 9.40
C HIS A 416 7.75 -5.94 10.42
N PRO A 417 7.41 -5.35 11.60
CA PRO A 417 6.50 -5.97 12.55
C PRO A 417 5.08 -6.17 11.98
N SER A 418 4.65 -5.37 11.01
CA SER A 418 3.33 -5.52 10.38
C SER A 418 3.14 -6.88 9.71
N ILE A 419 4.17 -7.44 9.08
CA ILE A 419 4.07 -8.74 8.41
C ILE A 419 3.88 -9.85 9.43
N VAL A 420 2.83 -10.65 9.25
CA VAL A 420 2.49 -11.79 10.12
C VAL A 420 2.40 -13.12 9.37
N ILE A 421 2.42 -13.10 8.04
CA ILE A 421 2.34 -14.29 7.19
C ILE A 421 2.93 -13.97 5.81
N TYR A 422 3.69 -14.90 5.23
CA TYR A 422 4.12 -14.83 3.84
C TYR A 422 3.18 -15.69 2.97
N SER A 423 2.75 -15.18 1.82
CA SER A 423 1.99 -15.95 0.83
C SER A 423 2.81 -16.17 -0.43
N VAL A 424 3.07 -17.43 -0.80
CA VAL A 424 3.96 -17.75 -1.94
C VAL A 424 3.21 -17.98 -3.25
N GLY A 425 1.90 -17.70 -3.28
CA GLY A 425 1.09 -17.90 -4.48
C GLY A 425 -0.36 -17.52 -4.27
N ASN A 426 -0.96 -16.98 -5.32
CA ASN A 426 -2.41 -16.74 -5.41
C ASN A 426 -3.02 -17.59 -6.51
N GLU A 427 -4.07 -18.38 -6.20
CA GLU A 427 -4.84 -19.14 -7.19
C GLU A 427 -3.98 -19.83 -8.26
N ILE A 428 -2.96 -20.54 -7.80
CA ILE A 428 -1.96 -21.13 -8.68
C ILE A 428 -2.61 -22.24 -9.53
N HIS A 429 -2.46 -22.11 -10.86
CA HIS A 429 -3.04 -23.04 -11.84
C HIS A 429 -2.14 -24.26 -12.13
N ASP A 430 -0.89 -24.27 -11.65
CA ASP A 430 -0.01 -25.44 -11.72
C ASP A 430 -0.67 -26.66 -11.07
N ASN A 431 -0.34 -27.85 -11.55
CA ASN A 431 -0.93 -29.08 -11.01
C ASN A 431 -0.45 -29.36 -9.58
N LEU A 432 -1.31 -29.10 -8.60
CA LEU A 432 -1.03 -29.36 -7.18
C LEU A 432 -1.32 -30.82 -6.76
N ASN A 433 -1.59 -31.72 -7.71
CA ASN A 433 -1.81 -33.16 -7.47
C ASN A 433 -0.61 -34.04 -7.82
N ASP A 434 0.54 -33.46 -8.18
CA ASP A 434 1.76 -34.21 -8.50
C ASP A 434 2.97 -33.76 -7.69
N SER A 435 4.07 -34.51 -7.79
CA SER A 435 5.29 -34.23 -7.06
C SER A 435 5.96 -32.90 -7.47
N ALA A 436 5.72 -32.40 -8.69
CA ALA A 436 6.29 -31.14 -9.14
C ALA A 436 5.61 -29.95 -8.46
N GLY A 437 4.28 -29.95 -8.36
CA GLY A 437 3.53 -28.94 -7.62
C GLY A 437 3.89 -28.92 -6.13
N PHE A 438 3.99 -30.10 -5.51
CA PHE A 438 4.45 -30.24 -4.11
C PHE A 438 5.86 -29.67 -3.91
N LYS A 439 6.78 -30.00 -4.83
CA LYS A 439 8.16 -29.51 -4.77
C LYS A 439 8.24 -28.00 -4.90
N LYS A 440 7.53 -27.39 -5.87
CA LYS A 440 7.50 -25.93 -6.07
C LYS A 440 7.05 -25.20 -4.79
N TYR A 441 5.94 -25.63 -4.18
CA TYR A 441 5.49 -25.07 -2.91
C TYR A 441 6.54 -25.22 -1.81
N ARG A 442 7.09 -26.43 -1.67
CA ARG A 442 8.06 -26.74 -0.61
C ARG A 442 9.34 -25.93 -0.75
N ASP A 443 9.86 -25.77 -1.96
CA ASP A 443 11.07 -24.98 -2.21
C ASP A 443 10.85 -23.51 -1.84
N LEU A 444 9.69 -22.94 -2.18
CA LEU A 444 9.31 -21.58 -1.80
C LEU A 444 9.14 -21.43 -0.29
N GLN A 445 8.42 -22.34 0.35
CA GLN A 445 8.25 -22.35 1.81
C GLN A 445 9.58 -22.45 2.54
N ASN A 446 10.45 -23.37 2.12
CA ASN A 446 11.78 -23.55 2.69
C ASN A 446 12.62 -22.28 2.50
N THR A 447 12.53 -21.62 1.34
CA THR A 447 13.20 -20.34 1.10
C THR A 447 12.72 -19.29 2.10
N CYS A 448 11.41 -19.14 2.30
CA CYS A 448 10.90 -18.22 3.33
C CYS A 448 11.45 -18.56 4.72
N HIS A 449 11.40 -19.83 5.13
CA HIS A 449 11.89 -20.25 6.46
C HIS A 449 13.41 -20.09 6.64
N GLU A 450 14.19 -20.26 5.57
CA GLU A 450 15.65 -20.07 5.58
C GLU A 450 16.02 -18.62 5.91
N TYR A 451 15.30 -17.65 5.31
CA TYR A 451 15.59 -16.23 5.47
C TYR A 451 14.76 -15.56 6.58
N ASP A 452 13.63 -16.17 6.99
CA ASP A 452 12.80 -15.80 8.14
C ASP A 452 11.91 -16.99 8.62
N GLY A 453 12.41 -17.74 9.61
CA GLY A 453 11.64 -18.80 10.27
C GLY A 453 10.66 -18.33 11.35
N THR A 454 10.44 -17.03 11.52
CA THR A 454 9.61 -16.49 12.62
C THR A 454 8.14 -16.27 12.24
N ARG A 455 7.80 -16.44 10.96
CA ARG A 455 6.46 -16.22 10.40
C ARG A 455 6.01 -17.45 9.60
N PRO A 456 4.71 -17.79 9.63
CA PRO A 456 4.18 -18.89 8.81
C PRO A 456 4.16 -18.53 7.32
N VAL A 457 4.21 -19.56 6.50
CA VAL A 457 4.00 -19.50 5.05
C VAL A 457 2.64 -20.10 4.68
N THR A 458 1.95 -19.44 3.77
CA THR A 458 0.69 -19.88 3.18
C THR A 458 0.70 -19.76 1.65
N MET A 459 -0.41 -20.13 1.04
CA MET A 459 -0.76 -19.91 -0.36
C MET A 459 -2.28 -19.72 -0.42
N ALA A 460 -2.75 -18.79 -1.25
CA ALA A 460 -4.17 -18.54 -1.42
C ALA A 460 -4.77 -19.60 -2.36
N LEU A 461 -5.36 -20.66 -1.80
CA LEU A 461 -5.83 -21.81 -2.58
C LEU A 461 -7.12 -21.49 -3.35
N PHE A 462 -7.14 -21.91 -4.61
CA PHE A 462 -8.32 -21.85 -5.47
C PHE A 462 -9.04 -23.20 -5.51
N ARG A 463 -10.27 -23.24 -4.97
CA ARG A 463 -11.18 -24.41 -5.00
C ARG A 463 -10.52 -25.76 -4.61
N PRO A 464 -9.82 -25.85 -3.47
CA PRO A 464 -9.04 -27.02 -3.06
C PRO A 464 -9.86 -28.29 -2.83
N ALA A 465 -11.15 -28.19 -2.49
CA ALA A 465 -12.02 -29.37 -2.41
C ALA A 465 -12.21 -29.99 -3.80
N SER A 466 -12.49 -29.15 -4.80
CA SER A 466 -12.68 -29.60 -6.20
C SER A 466 -11.38 -30.10 -6.83
N SER A 467 -10.26 -29.42 -6.56
CA SER A 467 -8.94 -29.82 -7.04
C SER A 467 -8.25 -30.88 -6.17
N LYS A 468 -8.94 -31.38 -5.14
CA LYS A 468 -8.50 -32.43 -4.19
C LYS A 468 -7.28 -32.07 -3.32
N VAL A 469 -6.89 -30.79 -3.28
CA VAL A 469 -5.74 -30.28 -2.50
C VAL A 469 -5.88 -30.53 -1.00
N TYR A 470 -7.09 -30.58 -0.46
CA TYR A 470 -7.30 -30.94 0.96
C TYR A 470 -6.99 -32.41 1.26
N ILE A 471 -7.20 -33.31 0.31
CA ILE A 471 -7.13 -34.76 0.57
C ILE A 471 -5.91 -35.44 -0.07
N ASN A 472 -5.19 -34.75 -0.95
CA ASN A 472 -4.01 -35.29 -1.63
C ASN A 472 -2.70 -35.19 -0.82
N GLY A 473 -2.76 -34.58 0.37
CA GLY A 473 -1.61 -34.36 1.24
C GLY A 473 -0.91 -32.99 1.09
N PHE A 474 -1.29 -32.17 0.13
CA PHE A 474 -0.67 -30.86 -0.12
C PHE A 474 -0.93 -29.89 1.04
N ALA A 475 -2.18 -29.77 1.48
CA ALA A 475 -2.55 -28.88 2.59
C ALA A 475 -1.82 -29.23 3.90
N ASN A 476 -1.44 -30.50 4.11
CA ASN A 476 -0.67 -30.93 5.29
C ASN A 476 0.74 -30.33 5.35
N MET A 477 1.26 -29.80 4.23
CA MET A 477 2.58 -29.19 4.17
C MET A 477 2.57 -27.71 4.56
N MET A 478 1.40 -27.06 4.56
CA MET A 478 1.27 -25.62 4.76
C MET A 478 1.34 -25.27 6.25
N ASP A 479 1.99 -24.15 6.60
CA ASP A 479 2.02 -23.72 8.01
C ASP A 479 0.65 -23.19 8.45
N VAL A 480 -0.05 -22.54 7.51
CA VAL A 480 -1.44 -22.09 7.61
C VAL A 480 -2.12 -22.37 6.28
N VAL A 481 -3.24 -23.09 6.30
CA VAL A 481 -4.04 -23.39 5.12
C VAL A 481 -4.89 -22.15 4.79
N GLY A 482 -4.61 -21.55 3.64
CA GLY A 482 -5.29 -20.37 3.12
C GLY A 482 -6.31 -20.72 2.04
N GLN A 483 -7.50 -20.11 2.06
CA GLN A 483 -8.56 -20.37 1.08
C GLN A 483 -9.23 -19.10 0.52
N ASN A 484 -9.50 -19.09 -0.79
CA ASN A 484 -10.28 -18.07 -1.48
C ASN A 484 -11.77 -18.43 -1.62
N TYR A 485 -12.69 -17.53 -1.24
CA TYR A 485 -14.14 -17.53 -1.55
C TYR A 485 -15.00 -18.75 -1.17
N ARG A 486 -14.49 -19.67 -0.36
CA ARG A 486 -15.13 -20.96 -0.06
C ARG A 486 -15.16 -21.23 1.45
N GLU A 487 -15.76 -20.32 2.20
CA GLU A 487 -15.71 -20.30 3.66
C GLU A 487 -16.25 -21.61 4.27
N ASN A 488 -17.37 -22.11 3.75
CA ASN A 488 -17.96 -23.38 4.23
C ASN A 488 -17.08 -24.60 3.93
N GLU A 489 -16.32 -24.60 2.82
CA GLU A 489 -15.37 -25.68 2.52
C GLU A 489 -14.17 -25.63 3.48
N LEU A 490 -13.71 -24.43 3.84
CA LEU A 490 -12.62 -24.26 4.81
C LEU A 490 -13.04 -24.72 6.22
N ILE A 491 -14.27 -24.39 6.64
CA ILE A 491 -14.89 -24.86 7.90
C ILE A 491 -14.90 -26.39 7.92
N ALA A 492 -15.49 -27.03 6.90
CA ALA A 492 -15.57 -28.48 6.83
C ALA A 492 -14.18 -29.15 6.78
N ALA A 493 -13.21 -28.53 6.09
CA ALA A 493 -11.83 -29.02 6.05
C ALA A 493 -11.15 -28.95 7.43
N HIS A 494 -11.35 -27.86 8.18
CA HIS A 494 -10.83 -27.76 9.54
C HIS A 494 -11.48 -28.76 10.49
N GLU A 495 -12.81 -28.97 10.40
CA GLU A 495 -13.52 -29.97 11.21
C GLU A 495 -13.01 -31.39 10.95
N ALA A 496 -12.67 -31.71 9.69
CA ALA A 496 -12.05 -32.98 9.31
C ALA A 496 -10.57 -33.08 9.75
N HIS A 497 -9.89 -31.94 9.89
CA HIS A 497 -8.47 -31.83 10.24
C HIS A 497 -8.24 -30.78 11.35
N PRO A 498 -8.66 -31.03 12.60
CA PRO A 498 -8.71 -30.02 13.67
C PRO A 498 -7.33 -29.51 14.12
N ASN A 499 -6.25 -30.10 13.61
CA ASN A 499 -4.87 -29.62 13.84
C ASN A 499 -4.42 -28.57 12.81
N TRP A 500 -5.17 -28.37 11.73
CA TRP A 500 -4.85 -27.37 10.72
C TRP A 500 -5.18 -25.97 11.22
N LYS A 501 -4.21 -25.06 11.07
CA LYS A 501 -4.43 -23.62 11.23
C LYS A 501 -4.99 -23.10 9.92
N VAL A 502 -6.08 -22.34 9.98
CA VAL A 502 -6.81 -21.92 8.77
C VAL A 502 -7.05 -20.40 8.74
N THR A 503 -7.05 -19.83 7.53
CA THR A 503 -7.43 -18.44 7.28
C THR A 503 -8.13 -18.29 5.94
N GLY A 504 -9.09 -17.38 5.84
CA GLY A 504 -9.51 -16.85 4.54
C GLY A 504 -8.37 -15.98 3.99
N THR A 505 -7.98 -16.19 2.74
CA THR A 505 -6.93 -15.42 2.03
C THR A 505 -7.50 -14.44 1.02
N GLU A 506 -8.72 -14.71 0.54
CA GLU A 506 -9.51 -13.82 -0.31
C GLU A 506 -10.99 -14.15 -0.09
N ASN A 507 -11.81 -13.15 0.20
CA ASN A 507 -13.19 -13.34 0.60
C ASN A 507 -14.11 -12.37 -0.12
N GLY A 508 -15.32 -12.83 -0.41
CA GLY A 508 -16.37 -11.95 -0.90
C GLY A 508 -16.87 -11.01 0.20
N MET A 509 -17.61 -9.97 -0.20
CA MET A 509 -18.15 -9.01 0.75
C MET A 509 -19.49 -9.43 1.36
N SER A 510 -19.93 -10.67 1.17
CA SER A 510 -21.22 -11.15 1.64
C SER A 510 -21.27 -11.19 3.17
N ARG A 511 -22.50 -11.13 3.69
CA ARG A 511 -22.76 -11.33 5.12
C ARG A 511 -22.44 -12.77 5.51
N GLU A 512 -22.68 -13.74 4.64
CA GLU A 512 -22.39 -15.15 4.89
C GLU A 512 -20.88 -15.39 5.09
N ALA A 513 -20.02 -14.73 4.29
CA ALA A 513 -18.57 -14.76 4.51
C ALA A 513 -18.16 -14.10 5.84
N TRP A 514 -18.83 -13.01 6.23
CA TRP A 514 -18.63 -12.40 7.55
C TRP A 514 -19.02 -13.34 8.70
N LEU A 515 -20.20 -13.96 8.63
CA LEU A 515 -20.69 -14.87 9.65
C LEU A 515 -19.79 -16.09 9.81
N ALA A 516 -19.23 -16.60 8.70
CA ALA A 516 -18.24 -17.67 8.76
C ALA A 516 -17.03 -17.30 9.65
N LEU A 517 -16.46 -16.11 9.48
CA LEU A 517 -15.36 -15.65 10.37
C LEU A 517 -15.84 -15.33 11.79
N ARG A 518 -16.99 -14.67 11.93
CA ARG A 518 -17.53 -14.22 13.23
C ARG A 518 -17.82 -15.39 14.16
N ASP A 519 -18.40 -16.46 13.61
CA ASP A 519 -18.95 -17.57 14.38
C ASP A 519 -17.97 -18.75 14.54
N HIS A 520 -16.86 -18.77 13.80
CA HIS A 520 -15.85 -19.84 13.85
C HIS A 520 -14.51 -19.32 14.40
N PRO A 521 -14.30 -19.37 15.73
CA PRO A 521 -13.17 -18.72 16.40
C PRO A 521 -11.79 -19.23 15.98
N TYR A 522 -11.68 -20.42 15.37
CA TYR A 522 -10.42 -20.98 14.88
C TYR A 522 -9.94 -20.38 13.55
N ILE A 523 -10.82 -19.69 12.81
CA ILE A 523 -10.43 -19.00 11.58
C ILE A 523 -9.67 -17.73 11.97
N ALA A 524 -8.39 -17.63 11.56
CA ALA A 524 -7.53 -16.52 11.93
C ALA A 524 -8.02 -15.16 11.39
N GLY A 525 -8.61 -15.17 10.20
CA GLY A 525 -8.99 -13.95 9.50
C GLY A 525 -9.69 -14.16 8.18
N GLN A 526 -10.04 -13.03 7.57
CA GLN A 526 -10.49 -12.93 6.18
C GLN A 526 -9.82 -11.73 5.51
N PHE A 527 -9.68 -11.75 4.18
CA PHE A 527 -9.21 -10.62 3.40
C PHE A 527 -10.19 -10.32 2.27
N LEU A 528 -10.97 -9.25 2.40
CA LEU A 528 -11.99 -8.93 1.41
C LEU A 528 -11.37 -8.52 0.08
N TRP A 529 -11.86 -9.07 -1.01
CA TRP A 529 -11.62 -8.55 -2.36
C TRP A 529 -12.65 -7.45 -2.65
N VAL A 530 -12.32 -6.17 -2.57
CA VAL A 530 -11.00 -5.54 -2.33
C VAL A 530 -11.15 -4.29 -1.43
N GLY A 531 -10.05 -3.73 -0.92
CA GLY A 531 -10.09 -2.50 -0.11
C GLY A 531 -10.55 -1.27 -0.90
N PHE A 532 -9.93 -1.04 -2.06
CA PHE A 532 -10.24 0.06 -2.98
C PHE A 532 -10.43 -0.49 -4.39
N ASP A 533 -11.32 0.13 -5.16
CA ASP A 533 -11.36 -0.06 -6.63
C ASP A 533 -9.96 0.19 -7.22
N TYR A 534 -9.59 -0.58 -8.24
CA TYR A 534 -8.24 -0.61 -8.82
C TYR A 534 -8.30 -0.72 -10.34
N LEU A 535 -7.24 -0.29 -11.04
CA LEU A 535 -7.21 -0.27 -12.49
C LEU A 535 -7.04 -1.68 -13.08
N GLY A 536 -7.74 -1.96 -14.18
CA GLY A 536 -7.71 -3.28 -14.81
C GLY A 536 -8.71 -4.27 -14.23
N GLU A 537 -8.53 -5.54 -14.59
CA GLU A 537 -9.51 -6.61 -14.36
C GLU A 537 -10.94 -6.19 -14.75
N ALA A 538 -11.07 -5.49 -15.88
CA ALA A 538 -12.29 -4.80 -16.29
C ALA A 538 -12.69 -5.10 -17.74
N ILE A 539 -14.00 -5.18 -17.98
CA ILE A 539 -14.56 -5.43 -19.30
C ILE A 539 -14.97 -4.10 -19.93
N TRP A 540 -14.39 -3.77 -21.09
CA TRP A 540 -14.71 -2.54 -21.82
C TRP A 540 -16.24 -2.32 -21.94
N PRO A 541 -16.77 -1.12 -21.65
CA PRO A 541 -16.06 0.15 -21.48
C PRO A 541 -15.47 0.41 -20.08
N GLU A 542 -15.62 -0.51 -19.14
CA GLU A 542 -14.98 -0.36 -17.82
C GLU A 542 -13.46 -0.52 -17.96
N VAL A 543 -12.70 0.33 -17.27
CA VAL A 543 -11.23 0.30 -17.17
C VAL A 543 -10.74 0.08 -15.74
N VAL A 544 -11.67 0.09 -14.77
CA VAL A 544 -11.44 -0.08 -13.33
C VAL A 544 -12.31 -1.25 -12.84
N ASN A 545 -11.77 -2.08 -11.96
CA ASN A 545 -12.54 -3.05 -11.22
C ASN A 545 -13.25 -2.37 -10.03
N GLY A 546 -14.58 -2.31 -10.09
CA GLY A 546 -15.45 -1.62 -9.14
C GLY A 546 -15.86 -2.42 -7.90
N GLN A 547 -15.06 -3.37 -7.40
CA GLN A 547 -15.46 -4.25 -6.29
C GLN A 547 -15.01 -3.78 -4.89
N GLY A 548 -14.36 -2.63 -4.76
CA GLY A 548 -13.82 -2.10 -3.52
C GLY A 548 -14.85 -1.63 -2.49
N LEU A 549 -14.44 -1.61 -1.21
CA LEU A 549 -15.17 -0.94 -0.12
C LEU A 549 -15.20 0.58 -0.35
N PHE A 550 -14.15 1.10 -0.97
CA PHE A 550 -14.01 2.48 -1.43
C PHE A 550 -13.84 2.49 -2.95
N ASP A 551 -14.31 3.56 -3.60
CA ASP A 551 -13.99 3.82 -5.00
C ASP A 551 -12.52 4.27 -5.17
N HIS A 552 -12.04 4.36 -6.41
CA HIS A 552 -10.65 4.70 -6.69
C HIS A 552 -10.33 6.19 -6.44
N THR A 553 -11.35 7.01 -6.14
CA THR A 553 -11.22 8.39 -5.62
C THR A 553 -11.35 8.49 -4.10
N ASN A 554 -11.38 7.35 -3.41
CA ASN A 554 -11.43 7.20 -1.97
C ASN A 554 -12.79 7.58 -1.32
N ASN A 555 -13.91 7.58 -2.05
CA ASN A 555 -15.23 7.66 -1.42
C ASN A 555 -15.68 6.28 -0.94
N ILE A 556 -16.26 6.22 0.25
CA ILE A 556 -16.83 4.97 0.77
C ILE A 556 -18.10 4.58 0.00
N LYS A 557 -18.20 3.32 -0.37
CA LYS A 557 -19.37 2.74 -1.04
C LYS A 557 -20.34 2.16 0.02
N PRO A 558 -21.62 1.94 -0.32
CA PRO A 558 -22.58 1.32 0.61
C PRO A 558 -22.08 0.05 1.27
N ILE A 559 -21.36 -0.80 0.53
CA ILE A 559 -20.78 -2.04 1.08
C ILE A 559 -19.68 -1.77 2.11
N GLY A 560 -18.93 -0.66 1.97
CA GLY A 560 -18.00 -0.17 2.97
C GLY A 560 -18.71 0.31 4.24
N LEU A 561 -19.82 1.04 4.12
CA LEU A 561 -20.66 1.46 5.26
C LEU A 561 -21.24 0.26 6.00
N GLN A 562 -21.67 -0.78 5.26
CA GLN A 562 -22.11 -2.03 5.86
C GLN A 562 -20.98 -2.70 6.63
N ARG A 563 -19.78 -2.73 6.04
CA ARG A 563 -18.61 -3.32 6.67
C ARG A 563 -18.19 -2.57 7.93
N GLU A 564 -18.23 -1.25 7.93
CA GLU A 564 -18.00 -0.40 9.10
C GLU A 564 -18.95 -0.79 10.25
N SER A 565 -20.23 -1.05 9.94
CA SER A 565 -21.21 -1.46 10.95
C SER A 565 -20.91 -2.82 11.59
N TRP A 566 -20.07 -3.66 10.99
CA TRP A 566 -19.65 -4.94 11.57
C TRP A 566 -18.30 -4.84 12.29
N TRP A 567 -17.42 -3.96 11.80
CA TRP A 567 -16.01 -3.97 12.20
C TRP A 567 -15.59 -2.82 13.09
N SER A 568 -16.31 -1.69 13.04
CA SER A 568 -16.02 -0.52 13.85
C SER A 568 -16.31 -0.79 15.33
N THR A 569 -15.43 -0.26 16.18
CA THR A 569 -15.61 -0.24 17.64
C THR A 569 -16.39 0.99 18.10
N LYS A 570 -16.58 1.99 17.22
CA LYS A 570 -17.37 3.20 17.50
C LYS A 570 -18.83 2.95 17.11
N PRO A 571 -19.82 3.46 17.86
CA PRO A 571 -21.21 3.43 17.42
C PRO A 571 -21.39 4.15 16.09
N VAL A 572 -21.99 3.48 15.10
CA VAL A 572 -22.30 4.01 13.77
C VAL A 572 -23.74 3.74 13.39
N VAL A 573 -24.31 4.59 12.54
CA VAL A 573 -25.60 4.36 11.88
C VAL A 573 -25.53 4.96 10.48
N HIS A 574 -25.87 4.18 9.45
CA HIS A 574 -25.85 4.61 8.06
C HIS A 574 -27.15 4.26 7.36
N ILE A 575 -27.64 5.19 6.54
CA ILE A 575 -28.84 5.12 5.74
C ILE A 575 -28.40 4.88 4.30
N VAL A 576 -28.85 3.76 3.73
CA VAL A 576 -28.78 3.52 2.30
C VAL A 576 -30.16 3.17 1.77
N ARG A 577 -30.36 3.37 0.47
CA ARG A 577 -31.61 3.04 -0.22
C ARG A 577 -31.32 2.42 -1.56
N LYS A 578 -32.30 1.72 -2.14
CA LYS A 578 -32.25 1.35 -3.55
C LYS A 578 -32.26 2.58 -4.43
N GLN A 579 -31.44 2.62 -5.48
CA GLN A 579 -31.40 3.74 -6.39
C GLN A 579 -32.75 3.93 -7.14
N GLU A 580 -33.45 2.84 -7.44
CA GLU A 580 -34.70 2.75 -8.22
C GLU A 580 -35.76 1.85 -7.52
N ASN A 581 -37.04 1.96 -7.88
CA ASN A 581 -38.16 1.31 -7.14
C ASN A 581 -38.21 -0.22 -7.21
N LYS A 582 -37.78 -0.84 -8.32
CA LYS A 582 -38.04 -2.25 -8.60
C LYS A 582 -36.82 -2.95 -9.19
N GLY A 583 -36.56 -4.18 -8.73
CA GLY A 583 -35.49 -5.05 -9.25
C GLY A 583 -34.21 -5.07 -8.42
N LYS A 584 -33.15 -5.62 -9.03
CA LYS A 584 -31.76 -5.55 -8.57
C LYS A 584 -31.19 -4.19 -9.00
N SER A 585 -31.41 -3.15 -8.20
CA SER A 585 -30.77 -1.84 -8.38
C SER A 585 -29.65 -1.65 -7.36
N ASP A 586 -28.66 -0.83 -7.68
CA ASP A 586 -27.60 -0.48 -6.74
C ASP A 586 -28.14 0.24 -5.50
N LEU A 587 -27.39 0.14 -4.41
CA LEU A 587 -27.65 0.92 -3.21
C LEU A 587 -26.90 2.24 -3.29
N VAL A 588 -27.48 3.29 -2.71
CA VAL A 588 -26.87 4.62 -2.64
C VAL A 588 -27.07 5.25 -1.28
N ALA A 589 -26.09 6.02 -0.82
CA ALA A 589 -26.13 6.79 0.42
C ALA A 589 -26.50 8.27 0.14
N ASN A 590 -27.73 8.50 -0.33
CA ASN A 590 -28.32 9.83 -0.51
C ASN A 590 -29.85 9.76 -0.49
N TRP A 591 -30.53 10.89 -0.26
CA TRP A 591 -32.01 10.98 -0.26
C TRP A 591 -32.57 11.71 -1.50
N THR A 592 -31.95 11.49 -2.67
CA THR A 592 -32.32 12.17 -3.94
C THR A 592 -32.51 11.14 -5.06
N PRO A 593 -33.74 10.67 -5.30
CA PRO A 593 -34.01 9.72 -6.38
C PRO A 593 -33.77 10.35 -7.76
N LYS A 594 -33.45 9.51 -8.74
CA LYS A 594 -33.22 9.94 -10.14
C LYS A 594 -34.50 10.49 -10.77
N ASP A 595 -35.62 9.84 -10.50
CA ASP A 595 -36.95 10.29 -10.89
C ASP A 595 -37.88 10.31 -9.65
N PRO A 596 -37.98 11.46 -8.96
CA PRO A 596 -38.83 11.59 -7.78
C PRO A 596 -40.32 11.36 -8.05
N ALA A 597 -40.79 11.54 -9.29
CA ALA A 597 -42.21 11.43 -9.61
C ALA A 597 -42.67 9.97 -9.63
N THR A 598 -41.78 9.05 -10.00
CA THR A 598 -42.07 7.62 -10.03
C THR A 598 -41.55 6.91 -8.79
N TYR A 599 -40.61 7.48 -8.03
CA TYR A 599 -40.00 6.85 -6.85
C TYR A 599 -40.96 6.74 -5.66
N ASP A 600 -41.53 5.56 -5.42
CA ASP A 600 -42.60 5.30 -4.45
C ASP A 600 -42.25 4.23 -3.39
N ASP A 601 -41.20 3.43 -3.59
CA ASP A 601 -40.73 2.41 -2.65
C ASP A 601 -39.21 2.47 -2.48
N ALA A 602 -38.75 3.20 -1.46
CA ALA A 602 -37.33 3.50 -1.33
C ALA A 602 -36.46 2.31 -0.89
N LYS A 603 -37.06 1.28 -0.28
CA LYS A 603 -36.36 0.16 0.38
C LYS A 603 -35.12 0.63 1.13
N VAL A 604 -35.35 1.32 2.25
CA VAL A 604 -34.28 1.86 3.10
C VAL A 604 -33.66 0.74 3.90
N GLN A 605 -32.33 0.65 3.87
CA GLN A 605 -31.57 -0.23 4.75
C GLN A 605 -30.74 0.60 5.72
N ILE A 606 -30.74 0.20 6.98
CA ILE A 606 -29.87 0.77 7.99
C ILE A 606 -28.75 -0.19 8.35
N TYR A 607 -27.52 0.30 8.26
CA TYR A 607 -26.32 -0.38 8.73
C TYR A 607 -25.91 0.23 10.07
N THR A 608 -25.76 -0.59 11.11
CA THR A 608 -25.49 -0.12 12.47
C THR A 608 -24.89 -1.22 13.34
N ASN A 609 -24.02 -0.82 14.28
CA ASN A 609 -23.63 -1.65 15.43
C ASN A 609 -24.34 -1.23 16.73
N CYS A 610 -25.30 -0.29 16.66
CA CYS A 610 -26.12 0.08 17.81
C CYS A 610 -27.16 -1.01 18.13
N ASP A 611 -27.64 -1.06 19.38
CA ASP A 611 -28.62 -2.05 19.84
C ASP A 611 -29.97 -1.92 19.10
N GLU A 612 -30.40 -0.68 18.83
CA GLU A 612 -31.64 -0.35 18.13
C GLU A 612 -31.50 0.95 17.32
N VAL A 613 -32.38 1.14 16.34
CA VAL A 613 -32.47 2.36 15.52
C VAL A 613 -33.90 2.85 15.44
N GLU A 614 -34.08 4.16 15.58
CA GLU A 614 -35.30 4.85 15.19
C GLU A 614 -35.10 5.60 13.88
N LEU A 615 -36.04 5.43 12.94
CA LEU A 615 -36.01 6.11 11.65
C LEU A 615 -37.07 7.21 11.61
N PHE A 616 -36.74 8.36 11.04
CA PHE A 616 -37.64 9.50 10.89
C PHE A 616 -37.70 9.94 9.43
N LEU A 617 -38.89 10.28 8.95
CA LEU A 617 -39.10 10.97 7.68
C LEU A 617 -39.78 12.30 7.97
N ASN A 618 -39.15 13.41 7.58
CA ASN A 618 -39.67 14.76 7.78
C ASN A 618 -40.06 15.06 9.24
N GLY A 619 -39.27 14.55 10.19
CA GLY A 619 -39.50 14.70 11.63
C GLY A 619 -40.52 13.73 12.23
N LYS A 620 -41.27 12.97 11.42
CA LYS A 620 -42.19 11.93 11.88
C LYS A 620 -41.45 10.61 12.09
N SER A 621 -41.57 10.03 13.28
CA SER A 621 -41.02 8.70 13.56
C SER A 621 -41.73 7.63 12.71
N LEU A 622 -40.94 6.75 12.12
CA LEU A 622 -41.34 5.54 11.41
C LEU A 622 -41.17 4.28 12.30
N GLY A 623 -40.93 4.48 13.59
CA GLY A 623 -40.77 3.44 14.59
C GLY A 623 -39.31 3.07 14.88
N ILE A 624 -39.16 2.30 15.96
CA ILE A 624 -37.89 1.76 16.46
C ILE A 624 -37.80 0.29 16.05
N LYS A 625 -36.63 -0.14 15.56
CA LYS A 625 -36.34 -1.56 15.29
C LYS A 625 -35.00 -1.97 15.93
N PRO A 626 -34.91 -3.18 16.51
CA PRO A 626 -33.66 -3.69 17.06
C PRO A 626 -32.68 -4.09 15.95
N LYS A 627 -31.40 -4.18 16.28
CA LYS A 627 -30.38 -4.80 15.42
C LYS A 627 -30.66 -6.28 15.23
N ASN A 628 -30.52 -6.77 14.01
CA ASN A 628 -30.69 -8.19 13.70
C ASN A 628 -29.51 -9.01 14.24
N ALA A 629 -29.80 -10.17 14.87
CA ALA A 629 -28.78 -11.04 15.48
C ALA A 629 -27.78 -11.64 14.47
N ASN A 630 -28.21 -11.82 13.22
CA ASN A 630 -27.36 -12.29 12.13
C ASN A 630 -26.64 -11.16 11.38
N ASP A 631 -26.60 -9.95 11.94
CA ASP A 631 -25.99 -8.75 11.32
C ASP A 631 -26.61 -8.34 9.96
N ALA A 632 -27.84 -8.79 9.67
CA ALA A 632 -28.61 -8.27 8.53
C ALA A 632 -28.87 -6.77 8.69
N PRO A 633 -28.90 -6.00 7.59
CA PRO A 633 -29.41 -4.63 7.61
C PRO A 633 -30.81 -4.56 8.21
N ILE A 634 -31.13 -3.45 8.87
CA ILE A 634 -32.48 -3.21 9.35
C ILE A 634 -33.26 -2.54 8.21
N ASP A 635 -34.25 -3.23 7.66
CA ASP A 635 -34.99 -2.75 6.48
C ASP A 635 -36.24 -1.93 6.88
N TRP A 636 -36.53 -0.87 6.11
CA TRP A 636 -37.79 -0.12 6.14
C TRP A 636 -38.34 0.06 4.72
N ASP A 637 -39.63 -0.20 4.57
CA ASP A 637 -40.39 0.21 3.40
C ASP A 637 -40.84 1.65 3.61
N VAL A 638 -40.17 2.57 2.92
CA VAL A 638 -40.42 4.01 3.05
C VAL A 638 -40.96 4.52 1.73
N LYS A 639 -42.19 5.03 1.75
CA LYS A 639 -42.70 5.84 0.64
C LYS A 639 -41.89 7.12 0.60
N TYR A 640 -41.25 7.37 -0.53
CA TYR A 640 -40.41 8.56 -0.67
C TYR A 640 -41.25 9.84 -0.53
N GLU A 641 -40.74 10.75 0.29
CA GLU A 641 -41.18 12.13 0.36
C GLU A 641 -39.95 13.02 0.28
N LYS A 642 -40.04 14.08 -0.51
CA LYS A 642 -39.01 15.11 -0.58
C LYS A 642 -38.81 15.71 0.81
N GLY A 643 -37.56 15.82 1.24
CA GLY A 643 -37.19 16.42 2.52
C GLY A 643 -36.03 15.71 3.17
N THR A 644 -36.21 15.25 4.41
CA THR A 644 -35.16 14.70 5.25
C THR A 644 -35.50 13.32 5.76
N ILE A 645 -34.58 12.36 5.58
CA ILE A 645 -34.59 11.08 6.30
C ILE A 645 -33.48 11.10 7.36
N LYS A 646 -33.80 10.64 8.57
CA LYS A 646 -32.88 10.64 9.70
C LYS A 646 -32.94 9.33 10.46
N ALA A 647 -31.79 8.75 10.77
CA ALA A 647 -31.65 7.58 11.61
C ALA A 647 -30.96 7.95 12.93
N VAL A 648 -31.44 7.37 14.03
CA VAL A 648 -30.90 7.56 15.38
C VAL A 648 -30.61 6.20 15.99
N GLY A 649 -29.32 5.84 16.08
CA GLY A 649 -28.85 4.62 16.72
C GLY A 649 -28.70 4.79 18.23
N ARG A 650 -29.21 3.82 19.00
CA ARG A 650 -29.20 3.83 20.47
C ARG A 650 -28.60 2.55 21.03
N ASN A 651 -27.88 2.70 22.15
CA ASN A 651 -27.47 1.57 22.99
C ASN A 651 -28.10 1.73 24.35
N LYS A 652 -28.80 0.70 24.82
CA LYS A 652 -29.58 0.74 26.07
C LYS A 652 -30.49 1.98 26.17
N GLY A 653 -31.17 2.32 25.07
CA GLY A 653 -32.06 3.49 24.98
C GLY A 653 -31.37 4.85 24.86
N VAL A 654 -30.04 4.94 24.95
CA VAL A 654 -29.29 6.20 24.85
C VAL A 654 -28.79 6.41 23.43
N GLN A 655 -29.03 7.59 22.85
CA GLN A 655 -28.50 7.96 21.53
C GLN A 655 -26.98 7.90 21.50
N LYS A 656 -26.43 7.17 20.52
CA LYS A 656 -24.99 7.00 20.29
C LYS A 656 -24.52 7.45 18.92
N ALA A 657 -25.37 7.34 17.90
CA ALA A 657 -25.06 7.74 16.54
C ALA A 657 -26.30 8.35 15.87
N THR A 658 -26.10 9.26 14.93
CA THR A 658 -27.16 9.78 14.07
C THR A 658 -26.63 10.06 12.68
N GLU A 659 -27.47 9.83 11.68
CA GLU A 659 -27.21 10.22 10.31
C GLU A 659 -28.47 10.87 9.73
N GLU A 660 -28.27 11.88 8.88
CA GLU A 660 -29.33 12.63 8.23
C GLU A 660 -28.99 12.81 6.75
N LEU A 661 -29.91 12.41 5.86
CA LEU A 661 -29.80 12.61 4.42
C LEU A 661 -30.95 13.50 3.93
N LYS A 662 -30.65 14.41 3.01
CA LYS A 662 -31.61 15.39 2.47
C LYS A 662 -31.76 15.24 0.98
N THR A 663 -32.97 15.49 0.48
CA THR A 663 -33.21 15.60 -0.97
C THR A 663 -32.57 16.87 -1.51
N ALA A 664 -31.71 16.73 -2.51
CA ALA A 664 -31.09 17.84 -3.22
C ALA A 664 -32.09 18.51 -4.17
N GLY A 665 -31.98 19.83 -4.27
CA GLY A 665 -32.59 20.63 -5.33
C GLY A 665 -31.80 20.59 -6.63
N ALA A 666 -32.07 21.56 -7.51
CA ALA A 666 -31.32 21.72 -8.75
C ALA A 666 -29.87 22.15 -8.47
N PRO A 667 -28.89 21.67 -9.27
CA PRO A 667 -27.49 22.06 -9.11
C PRO A 667 -27.31 23.55 -9.44
N VAL A 668 -26.60 24.28 -8.59
CA VAL A 668 -26.37 25.73 -8.78
C VAL A 668 -24.92 26.18 -8.58
N LYS A 669 -24.12 25.43 -7.82
CA LYS A 669 -22.74 25.81 -7.52
C LYS A 669 -21.84 24.60 -7.26
N ILE A 670 -20.54 24.83 -7.34
CA ILE A 670 -19.49 23.93 -6.92
C ILE A 670 -19.06 24.35 -5.50
N ILE A 671 -18.73 23.39 -4.64
CA ILE A 671 -18.02 23.61 -3.38
C ILE A 671 -16.73 22.79 -3.41
N LEU A 672 -15.61 23.44 -3.11
CA LEU A 672 -14.31 22.77 -2.97
C LEU A 672 -14.01 22.44 -1.51
N SER A 673 -13.43 21.27 -1.30
CA SER A 673 -12.83 20.87 -0.02
C SER A 673 -11.48 20.22 -0.26
N ALA A 674 -10.51 20.52 0.61
CA ALA A 674 -9.19 19.89 0.58
C ALA A 674 -9.03 19.01 1.81
N ASP A 675 -8.47 17.82 1.64
CA ASP A 675 -8.16 16.93 2.76
C ASP A 675 -6.98 17.42 3.61
N LYS A 676 -6.06 18.15 2.97
CA LYS A 676 -4.94 18.84 3.60
C LYS A 676 -4.94 20.29 3.15
N SER A 677 -4.97 21.21 4.12
CA SER A 677 -4.81 22.64 3.86
C SER A 677 -3.34 23.08 3.82
N LYS A 678 -2.41 22.16 4.11
CA LYS A 678 -0.96 22.37 4.11
C LYS A 678 -0.26 21.15 3.52
N ILE A 679 0.68 21.38 2.60
CA ILE A 679 1.53 20.35 2.01
C ILE A 679 2.97 20.84 1.92
N LYS A 680 3.91 19.93 1.72
CA LYS A 680 5.33 20.22 1.49
C LYS A 680 5.70 20.00 0.03
N ASP A 681 6.79 20.64 -0.41
CA ASP A 681 7.47 20.31 -1.66
C ASP A 681 8.26 18.99 -1.49
N ASP A 682 7.51 17.90 -1.39
CA ASP A 682 7.99 16.54 -1.20
C ASP A 682 7.26 15.63 -2.19
N TRP A 683 7.97 14.67 -2.78
CA TRP A 683 7.34 13.70 -3.68
C TRP A 683 6.20 12.93 -3.00
N ASN A 684 6.33 12.66 -1.70
CA ASN A 684 5.38 11.89 -0.91
C ASN A 684 4.12 12.68 -0.50
N ASP A 685 4.14 14.01 -0.57
CA ASP A 685 3.04 14.84 -0.07
C ASP A 685 2.19 15.41 -1.21
N LEU A 686 0.87 15.44 -0.97
CA LEU A 686 -0.14 15.95 -1.89
C LEU A 686 -1.46 16.17 -1.15
N SER A 687 -2.35 16.94 -1.75
CA SER A 687 -3.73 17.09 -1.29
C SER A 687 -4.74 16.65 -2.34
N TYR A 688 -5.79 15.97 -1.88
CA TYR A 688 -7.02 15.74 -2.64
C TYR A 688 -7.95 16.95 -2.47
N VAL A 689 -8.21 17.64 -3.57
CA VAL A 689 -9.20 18.71 -3.65
C VAL A 689 -10.46 18.17 -4.32
N THR A 690 -11.51 17.94 -3.55
CA THR A 690 -12.80 17.43 -4.04
C THR A 690 -13.71 18.59 -4.42
N ALA A 691 -14.21 18.59 -5.65
CA ALA A 691 -15.28 19.44 -6.12
C ALA A 691 -16.62 18.70 -6.02
N GLU A 692 -17.56 19.25 -5.25
CA GLU A 692 -18.93 18.73 -5.17
C GLU A 692 -19.90 19.72 -5.85
N VAL A 693 -20.72 19.21 -6.77
CA VAL A 693 -21.84 19.97 -7.34
C VAL A 693 -23.02 19.90 -6.39
N VAL A 694 -23.47 21.05 -5.92
CA VAL A 694 -24.50 21.18 -4.89
C VAL A 694 -25.65 22.09 -5.31
N ASP A 695 -26.77 21.94 -4.62
CA ASP A 695 -27.92 22.84 -4.73
C ASP A 695 -27.72 24.16 -3.95
N ALA A 696 -28.74 25.01 -3.95
CA ALA A 696 -28.72 26.29 -3.26
C ALA A 696 -28.52 26.18 -1.73
N ASN A 697 -28.85 25.03 -1.14
CA ASN A 697 -28.70 24.73 0.28
C ASN A 697 -27.38 23.99 0.60
N GLY A 698 -26.52 23.76 -0.40
CA GLY A 698 -25.27 23.02 -0.22
C GLY A 698 -25.44 21.50 -0.16
N ILE A 699 -26.59 20.96 -0.59
CA ILE A 699 -26.80 19.52 -0.66
C ILE A 699 -26.26 19.00 -1.99
N ARG A 700 -25.38 17.99 -1.94
CA ARG A 700 -24.81 17.34 -3.14
C ARG A 700 -25.92 16.85 -4.07
N CYS A 701 -25.82 17.18 -5.35
CA CYS A 701 -26.71 16.73 -6.41
C CYS A 701 -26.15 15.43 -7.04
N PRO A 702 -26.63 14.23 -6.67
CA PRO A 702 -25.99 12.98 -7.12
C PRO A 702 -26.22 12.65 -8.60
N GLN A 703 -27.07 13.40 -9.31
CA GLN A 703 -27.26 13.27 -10.76
C GLN A 703 -26.43 14.28 -11.57
N ALA A 704 -25.68 15.17 -10.91
CA ALA A 704 -24.84 16.15 -11.59
C ALA A 704 -23.68 15.45 -12.32
N ASN A 705 -23.52 15.82 -13.59
CA ASN A 705 -22.57 15.23 -14.53
C ASN A 705 -21.86 16.29 -15.42
N GLN A 706 -21.94 17.57 -15.03
CA GLN A 706 -21.32 18.67 -15.72
C GLN A 706 -19.79 18.51 -15.74
N THR A 707 -19.14 19.03 -16.78
CA THR A 707 -17.66 19.07 -16.84
C THR A 707 -17.15 20.18 -15.93
N ILE A 708 -16.23 19.85 -15.02
CA ILE A 708 -15.56 20.76 -14.11
C ILE A 708 -14.13 20.96 -14.60
N THR A 709 -13.74 22.22 -14.80
CA THR A 709 -12.38 22.62 -15.15
C THR A 709 -11.64 23.04 -13.89
N PHE A 710 -10.56 22.35 -13.57
CA PHE A 710 -9.69 22.67 -12.45
C PHE A 710 -8.50 23.53 -12.89
N ASN A 711 -8.19 24.57 -12.14
CA ASN A 711 -7.04 25.45 -12.39
C ASN A 711 -6.23 25.64 -11.10
N ALA A 712 -4.90 25.53 -11.20
CA ALA A 712 -3.97 25.84 -10.12
C ALA A 712 -3.18 27.13 -10.43
N LYS A 713 -2.93 27.93 -9.40
CA LYS A 713 -2.04 29.10 -9.47
C LYS A 713 -1.15 29.17 -8.22
N GLY A 714 0.10 29.59 -8.40
CA GLY A 714 1.05 29.77 -7.31
C GLY A 714 2.05 28.61 -7.21
N SER A 715 2.39 28.22 -5.99
CA SER A 715 3.49 27.28 -5.68
C SER A 715 3.13 25.80 -5.85
N GLY A 716 2.34 25.44 -6.87
CA GLY A 716 1.96 24.05 -7.10
C GLY A 716 1.06 23.82 -8.30
N ASP A 717 0.87 22.54 -8.62
CA ASP A 717 0.24 22.05 -9.84
C ASP A 717 -0.84 20.99 -9.53
N ILE A 718 -1.80 20.85 -10.44
CA ILE A 718 -2.70 19.69 -10.49
C ILE A 718 -1.98 18.61 -11.29
N ILE A 719 -1.69 17.48 -10.67
CA ILE A 719 -0.98 16.37 -11.32
C ILE A 719 -1.92 15.34 -11.93
N ALA A 720 -3.16 15.26 -11.42
CA ALA A 720 -4.18 14.37 -11.92
C ALA A 720 -5.58 14.83 -11.49
N THR A 721 -6.61 14.44 -12.24
CA THR A 721 -8.02 14.55 -11.87
C THR A 721 -8.73 13.22 -12.09
N ASP A 722 -9.82 13.01 -11.36
CA ASP A 722 -10.61 11.78 -11.39
C ASP A 722 -12.05 12.06 -10.93
N ASN A 723 -12.96 11.11 -11.09
CA ASN A 723 -14.34 11.21 -10.65
C ASN A 723 -14.93 9.91 -10.07
N GLY A 724 -14.19 8.80 -10.07
CA GLY A 724 -14.68 7.53 -9.52
C GLY A 724 -15.57 6.73 -10.48
N ASN A 725 -15.77 7.21 -11.71
CA ASN A 725 -16.49 6.45 -12.73
C ASN A 725 -15.55 5.41 -13.37
N THR A 726 -15.90 4.14 -13.22
CA THR A 726 -15.11 3.00 -13.70
C THR A 726 -15.01 2.91 -15.23
N ALA A 727 -15.90 3.58 -15.96
CA ALA A 727 -15.92 3.66 -17.42
C ALA A 727 -15.41 4.99 -18.00
N ASN A 728 -14.75 5.82 -17.19
CA ASN A 728 -14.21 7.08 -17.69
C ASN A 728 -12.90 6.86 -18.48
N HIS A 729 -12.82 7.41 -19.70
CA HIS A 729 -11.64 7.31 -20.58
C HIS A 729 -10.89 8.63 -20.76
N GLU A 730 -11.29 9.69 -20.04
CA GLU A 730 -10.56 10.96 -19.98
C GLU A 730 -9.21 10.73 -19.29
N LYS A 731 -8.10 11.17 -19.92
CA LYS A 731 -6.74 11.06 -19.36
C LYS A 731 -6.69 11.62 -17.95
N TYR A 732 -6.04 10.94 -17.00
CA TYR A 732 -5.94 11.44 -15.61
C TYR A 732 -5.26 12.81 -15.52
N THR A 733 -4.34 13.14 -16.42
CA THR A 733 -3.68 14.46 -16.49
C THR A 733 -4.56 15.59 -17.02
N SER A 734 -5.78 15.30 -17.49
CA SER A 734 -6.73 16.34 -17.91
C SER A 734 -7.14 17.20 -16.73
N HIS A 735 -7.21 18.52 -16.93
CA HIS A 735 -7.76 19.45 -15.96
C HIS A 735 -9.29 19.54 -16.05
N ASP A 736 -9.86 19.10 -17.16
CA ASP A 736 -11.30 18.94 -17.35
C ASP A 736 -11.72 17.54 -16.91
N ARG A 737 -12.72 17.47 -16.05
CA ARG A 737 -13.27 16.20 -15.53
C ARG A 737 -14.77 16.30 -15.38
N LYS A 738 -15.51 15.35 -15.96
CA LYS A 738 -16.96 15.25 -15.69
C LYS A 738 -17.20 14.90 -14.23
N ALA A 739 -18.17 15.57 -13.61
CA ALA A 739 -18.69 15.10 -12.33
C ALA A 739 -19.31 13.69 -12.51
N PHE A 740 -19.11 12.83 -11.53
CA PHE A 740 -19.80 11.56 -11.41
C PHE A 740 -20.38 11.46 -10.00
N GLN A 741 -21.66 11.13 -9.91
CA GLN A 741 -22.44 11.23 -8.67
C GLN A 741 -22.33 12.62 -7.99
N GLY A 742 -22.19 13.68 -8.79
CA GLY A 742 -22.00 15.05 -8.33
C GLY A 742 -20.61 15.38 -7.80
N LYS A 743 -19.58 14.55 -8.06
CA LYS A 743 -18.20 14.79 -7.61
C LYS A 743 -17.17 14.70 -8.72
N ALA A 744 -16.09 15.46 -8.58
CA ALA A 744 -14.80 15.22 -9.21
C ALA A 744 -13.69 15.57 -8.21
N VAL A 745 -12.47 15.06 -8.41
CA VAL A 745 -11.33 15.30 -7.53
C VAL A 745 -10.11 15.71 -8.34
N ALA A 746 -9.32 16.62 -7.80
CA ALA A 746 -8.01 17.00 -8.30
C ALA A 746 -6.94 16.66 -7.25
N LEU A 747 -5.84 16.06 -7.70
CA LEU A 747 -4.67 15.77 -6.87
C LEU A 747 -3.64 16.88 -7.08
N VAL A 748 -3.26 17.55 -6.00
CA VAL A 748 -2.47 18.78 -6.02
C VAL A 748 -1.14 18.56 -5.29
N LYS A 749 -0.04 18.94 -5.94
CA LYS A 749 1.32 18.90 -5.37
C LYS A 749 1.95 20.28 -5.35
N ALA A 750 2.83 20.50 -4.38
CA ALA A 750 3.70 21.66 -4.39
C ALA A 750 4.79 21.51 -5.47
N ASN A 751 5.24 22.64 -6.00
CA ASN A 751 6.36 22.72 -6.96
C ASN A 751 7.42 23.76 -6.54
N ALA A 752 7.30 24.29 -5.32
CA ALA A 752 8.25 25.22 -4.72
C ALA A 752 8.28 25.03 -3.20
N ALA A 753 9.42 25.29 -2.58
CA ALA A 753 9.64 25.03 -1.14
C ALA A 753 8.71 25.78 -0.18
N SER A 754 8.05 26.85 -0.61
CA SER A 754 7.07 27.58 0.20
C SER A 754 6.11 28.41 -0.66
N GLY A 755 5.01 28.86 -0.04
CA GLY A 755 4.05 29.78 -0.65
C GLY A 755 2.62 29.28 -0.52
N SER A 756 1.82 29.52 -1.55
CA SER A 756 0.40 29.15 -1.58
C SER A 756 -0.02 28.67 -2.94
N ILE A 757 -0.91 27.69 -2.97
CA ILE A 757 -1.54 27.15 -4.17
C ILE A 757 -3.02 27.53 -4.10
N ILE A 758 -3.49 28.28 -5.07
CA ILE A 758 -4.91 28.61 -5.22
C ILE A 758 -5.48 27.66 -6.26
N ILE A 759 -6.41 26.81 -5.83
CA ILE A 759 -7.14 25.88 -6.70
C ILE A 759 -8.51 26.46 -6.98
N LYS A 760 -8.90 26.54 -8.24
CA LYS A 760 -10.22 26.96 -8.71
C LYS A 760 -10.90 25.81 -9.44
N ALA A 761 -12.22 25.71 -9.30
CA ALA A 761 -13.05 24.78 -10.05
C ALA A 761 -14.24 25.53 -10.66
N GLU A 762 -14.41 25.40 -11.96
CA GLU A 762 -15.40 26.15 -12.74
C GLU A 762 -16.18 25.21 -13.66
N SER A 763 -17.45 25.53 -13.95
CA SER A 763 -18.28 24.75 -14.88
C SER A 763 -19.39 25.64 -15.46
N PRO A 764 -19.70 25.57 -16.77
CA PRO A 764 -20.77 26.35 -17.37
C PRO A 764 -22.12 26.16 -16.67
N GLY A 765 -22.77 27.26 -16.30
CA GLY A 765 -24.07 27.24 -15.62
C GLY A 765 -24.03 26.98 -14.12
N LEU A 766 -22.84 26.80 -13.52
CA LEU A 766 -22.65 26.69 -12.07
C LEU A 766 -21.78 27.85 -11.57
N SER A 767 -22.06 28.34 -10.36
CA SER A 767 -21.11 29.21 -9.66
C SER A 767 -19.88 28.39 -9.25
N GLY A 768 -18.69 28.78 -9.69
CA GLY A 768 -17.43 28.13 -9.31
C GLY A 768 -16.98 28.45 -7.88
N ASP A 769 -15.93 27.78 -7.42
CA ASP A 769 -15.34 27.98 -6.09
C ASP A 769 -13.80 27.96 -6.16
N SER A 770 -13.15 28.46 -5.10
CA SER A 770 -11.70 28.44 -4.96
C SER A 770 -11.25 28.17 -3.53
N ILE A 771 -10.19 27.37 -3.38
CA ILE A 771 -9.56 27.08 -2.08
C ILE A 771 -8.06 27.36 -2.13
N THR A 772 -7.46 27.70 -1.00
CA THR A 772 -6.01 27.93 -0.87
C THR A 772 -5.38 26.84 -0.02
N ILE A 773 -4.28 26.27 -0.51
CA ILE A 773 -3.42 25.32 0.19
C ILE A 773 -2.08 26.01 0.47
N SER A 774 -1.58 25.95 1.70
CA SER A 774 -0.28 26.50 2.06
C SER A 774 0.83 25.50 1.75
N VAL A 775 1.95 25.98 1.23
CA VAL A 775 3.17 25.19 1.07
C VAL A 775 4.17 25.59 2.15
N GLN A 776 4.67 24.60 2.91
CA GLN A 776 5.49 24.80 4.10
C GLN A 776 6.70 23.89 4.16
#